data_AF-A0A094HCM0-F1
#
_entry.id   AF-A0A094HCM0-F1
#
_cell.length_a   1.000
_cell.length_b   1.000
_cell.length_c   1.000
_cell.angle_alpha   90.00
_cell.angle_beta   90.00
_cell.angle_gamma   90.00
#
_symmetry.space_group_name_H-M   'P 1'
#
loop_
_entity.id
_entity.type
_entity.pdbx_description
1 polymer ?
#
loop_
_entity_poly.entity_id
_entity_poly.type
_entity_poly.pdbx_seq_one_letter_code
_entity_poly.pdbx_strand_id
1 'polypeptide(L)'
;MSHCRYYSTLTTRGRSSIISPVLASALNDITDEALAGISHPNFLDIGNEFPSPYLWWFCGREKIFKAEKLINKHYEEHIGVFKTYLHNRLGATWSIVDSLLSEGKISAQYIQYLFSTKVPNTIILRPNNKTIGLHQAYLADSWLNINREDWTQTPSRARPNGRIGLIDGISWTFNGTFQKTTSKLSIDWLPSMTDPFDISDLMIYPVKFAENGLESTLRARGEMFWKCRLRNYVSYSEDSNNGIQRTPPLNDGFLLCLPTTIPGFNMNKKEWTNLEASRITPVKWNTKAFESLVVDEETKELISALVTNQIDAEKGTDLMSGKGNGLFILLHGGPGTGKTLTAESVAEVSKKPLYRVTCGDIGTKAEEYLEVVLLLGKTWGCVVLLDEADVFLEQRRIFDLQRNALVSVFLRVLEYYDGILILTSNRVGLFDEAFKSRIQLTLRYKKLEKPQRMQIWDNFISRLEGFQLSPQNHGPQRKPSIHGGIDLGINSKEVRKKLSDLADAELNGREIRNAISTARQLAMFRKEPMGFEHLRVVIDEAKKFAGYLEELRDGLTPDDIMKSEMTRQHNVVPDASLVSEITHVALAFMTPAVFNQPDPATASFPFFTSVDAIRSKFATGTKVMVAIGGWGDTKGFSIGAATQESRMLFAQNIKQMVESTGADGVDIDWEYPGGNGEDWKQVPNTEKAWEIDAYPQLLSDIRSALGPDKLISVAVPGLARDMIAFSKDNLAKINKSLNFFNIMTYDLMNRRDVVTKHHTGLEISLGSINNYLTNGIPPQKALLGFAFYMKWFKIVPGQSSKNSPVGLKTVLMEDPTTGADLGQAGAFSWHDEVPASLVPSFNRAMEQGRYDDEHGGHYFLDETENIFWSWDTPEALRKKLPTIVKKLELGGVFAWGLGEDAPEWKHLKALTAGFGEAKGGNEGK
;
A
#
# COMPACT_ATOMS: atom_id res chain seq x y z
N MET A 1 -26.72 29.41 80.05
CA MET A 1 -25.85 28.21 80.03
C MET A 1 -26.52 26.93 80.53
N SER A 2 -27.76 26.95 81.07
CA SER A 2 -28.44 25.75 81.62
C SER A 2 -29.36 25.00 80.64
N HIS A 3 -29.57 25.48 79.41
CA HIS A 3 -30.48 24.84 78.42
C HIS A 3 -29.78 24.11 77.26
N CYS A 4 -28.46 24.24 77.09
CA CYS A 4 -27.75 23.53 76.01
C CYS A 4 -27.55 22.02 76.26
N ARG A 5 -27.78 21.51 77.48
CA ARG A 5 -27.63 20.07 77.78
C ARG A 5 -28.74 19.19 77.19
N TYR A 6 -29.86 19.77 76.74
CA TYR A 6 -31.03 19.02 76.26
C TYR A 6 -31.11 18.85 74.73
N TYR A 7 -30.11 19.33 73.97
CA TYR A 7 -30.16 19.25 72.50
C TYR A 7 -29.04 18.42 71.87
N SER A 8 -27.96 18.10 72.60
CA SER A 8 -26.94 17.14 72.17
C SER A 8 -26.13 16.58 73.36
N THR A 9 -25.96 15.27 73.44
CA THR A 9 -25.04 14.62 74.38
C THR A 9 -23.64 14.53 73.78
N LEU A 10 -22.60 14.87 74.57
CA LEU A 10 -21.19 14.81 74.19
C LEU A 10 -20.61 13.44 74.55
N THR A 11 -20.14 12.69 73.55
CA THR A 11 -19.14 11.63 73.75
C THR A 11 -17.75 12.19 73.44
N THR A 12 -16.73 11.70 74.16
CA THR A 12 -15.32 12.16 74.19
C THR A 12 -14.57 12.18 72.84
N ARG A 13 -15.24 11.88 71.73
CA ARG A 13 -14.69 11.83 70.36
C ARG A 13 -15.20 12.93 69.41
N GLY A 14 -15.80 14.00 69.93
CA GLY A 14 -16.20 15.16 69.10
C GLY A 14 -17.40 14.91 68.18
N ARG A 15 -18.27 13.96 68.55
CA ARG A 15 -19.53 13.65 67.86
C ARG A 15 -20.71 14.28 68.60
N SER A 16 -21.81 14.54 67.89
CA SER A 16 -23.03 15.09 68.46
C SER A 16 -24.23 14.35 67.92
N SER A 17 -25.22 14.11 68.77
CA SER A 17 -26.51 13.56 68.39
C SER A 17 -27.61 14.58 68.65
N ILE A 18 -28.66 14.59 67.83
CA ILE A 18 -29.87 15.38 68.09
C ILE A 18 -30.82 14.49 68.89
N ILE A 19 -31.19 14.95 70.08
CA ILE A 19 -32.09 14.22 71.00
C ILE A 19 -33.48 14.86 71.11
N SER A 20 -33.69 16.03 70.50
CA SER A 20 -34.97 16.74 70.50
C SER A 20 -35.75 16.42 69.22
N PRO A 21 -36.95 15.81 69.31
CA PRO A 21 -37.81 15.54 68.15
C PRO A 21 -38.21 16.82 67.40
N VAL A 22 -38.42 17.93 68.11
CA VAL A 22 -38.81 19.21 67.51
C VAL A 22 -37.65 19.82 66.71
N LEU A 23 -36.42 19.77 67.25
CA LEU A 23 -35.23 20.21 66.52
C LEU A 23 -34.94 19.30 65.32
N ALA A 24 -35.14 17.98 65.45
CA ALA A 24 -35.00 17.02 64.36
C ALA A 24 -35.94 17.34 63.19
N SER A 25 -37.23 17.56 63.46
CA SER A 25 -38.20 17.95 62.43
C SER A 25 -37.89 19.32 61.81
N ALA A 26 -37.50 20.30 62.64
CA ALA A 26 -37.12 21.63 62.18
C ALA A 26 -35.87 21.61 61.27
N LEU A 27 -34.87 20.80 61.63
CA LEU A 27 -33.68 20.61 60.79
C LEU A 27 -34.03 19.86 59.51
N ASN A 28 -34.86 18.81 59.55
CA ASN A 28 -35.27 18.12 58.35
C ASN A 28 -35.96 19.07 57.35
N ASP A 29 -36.94 19.85 57.84
CA ASP A 29 -37.74 20.81 57.05
C ASP A 29 -36.86 21.89 56.38
N ILE A 30 -35.95 22.52 57.15
CA ILE A 30 -35.07 23.56 56.58
C ILE A 30 -34.03 22.97 55.62
N THR A 31 -33.59 21.73 55.83
CA THR A 31 -32.53 21.12 55.02
C THR A 31 -33.03 20.48 53.73
N ASP A 32 -34.28 20.01 53.67
CA ASP A 32 -34.86 19.43 52.46
C ASP A 32 -34.79 20.40 51.26
N GLU A 33 -34.98 21.70 51.51
CA GLU A 33 -34.84 22.75 50.49
C GLU A 33 -33.43 23.38 50.48
N ALA A 34 -32.86 23.73 51.64
CA ALA A 34 -31.59 24.48 51.70
C ALA A 34 -30.35 23.64 51.38
N LEU A 35 -30.41 22.33 51.66
CA LEU A 35 -29.32 21.37 51.46
C LEU A 35 -29.61 20.40 50.30
N ALA A 36 -30.52 20.73 49.39
CA ALA A 36 -30.74 19.96 48.17
C ALA A 36 -29.39 19.77 47.41
N GLY A 37 -28.95 18.50 47.31
CA GLY A 37 -27.66 18.14 46.74
C GLY A 37 -26.45 18.37 47.67
N ILE A 38 -26.65 18.42 48.99
CA ILE A 38 -25.58 18.36 50.00
C ILE A 38 -25.79 17.10 50.86
N SER A 39 -24.80 16.22 50.97
CA SER A 39 -24.91 15.05 51.87
C SER A 39 -24.90 15.50 53.34
N HIS A 40 -26.02 15.34 54.04
CA HIS A 40 -26.17 15.70 55.45
C HIS A 40 -26.73 14.53 56.27
N PRO A 41 -26.60 14.56 57.62
CA PRO A 41 -27.19 13.55 58.48
C PRO A 41 -28.70 13.43 58.26
N ASN A 42 -29.24 12.22 58.41
CA ASN A 42 -30.68 12.03 58.51
C ASN A 42 -31.14 12.49 59.90
N PHE A 43 -31.79 13.65 59.96
CA PHE A 43 -32.19 14.26 61.23
C PHE A 43 -33.37 13.56 61.90
N LEU A 44 -34.17 12.78 61.15
CA LEU A 44 -35.30 12.01 61.68
C LEU A 44 -34.86 10.75 62.43
N ASP A 45 -33.59 10.35 62.31
CA ASP A 45 -32.97 9.27 63.08
C ASP A 45 -32.45 9.80 64.43
N ILE A 46 -33.38 10.03 65.35
CA ILE A 46 -33.12 10.66 66.65
C ILE A 46 -32.12 9.83 67.46
N GLY A 47 -31.07 10.47 67.96
CA GLY A 47 -30.00 9.82 68.73
C GLY A 47 -28.80 9.36 67.90
N ASN A 48 -28.88 9.37 66.57
CA ASN A 48 -27.74 9.06 65.71
C ASN A 48 -26.65 10.14 65.83
N GLU A 49 -25.39 9.71 65.96
CA GLU A 49 -24.24 10.59 66.14
C GLU A 49 -23.67 11.04 64.79
N PHE A 50 -23.48 12.34 64.62
CA PHE A 50 -22.77 12.90 63.47
C PHE A 50 -21.49 13.66 63.90
N PRO A 51 -20.40 13.57 63.10
CA PRO A 51 -19.10 14.08 63.51
C PRO A 51 -18.94 15.60 63.29
N SER A 52 -18.26 16.27 64.22
CA SER A 52 -17.66 17.59 64.01
C SER A 52 -16.62 17.50 62.87
N PRO A 53 -16.53 18.49 61.94
CA PRO A 53 -16.87 19.91 62.09
C PRO A 53 -18.24 20.36 61.50
N TYR A 54 -19.16 19.45 61.20
CA TYR A 54 -20.46 19.80 60.58
C TYR A 54 -20.31 20.52 59.22
N LEU A 55 -19.51 19.92 58.32
CA LEU A 55 -19.20 20.50 57.00
C LEU A 55 -20.45 20.86 56.19
N TRP A 56 -21.49 20.03 56.27
CA TRP A 56 -22.79 20.26 55.64
C TRP A 56 -23.42 21.61 56.05
N TRP A 57 -23.35 21.98 57.33
CA TRP A 57 -23.86 23.27 57.82
C TRP A 57 -22.97 24.42 57.37
N PHE A 58 -21.64 24.27 57.50
CA PHE A 58 -20.70 25.28 57.01
C PHE A 58 -20.98 25.62 55.54
N CYS A 59 -21.25 24.63 54.70
CA CYS A 59 -21.44 24.85 53.26
C CYS A 59 -22.83 25.37 52.91
N GLY A 60 -23.85 24.90 53.62
CA GLY A 60 -25.24 25.34 53.43
C GLY A 60 -25.60 26.63 54.15
N ARG A 61 -24.71 27.20 55.00
CA ARG A 61 -25.05 28.28 55.95
C ARG A 61 -25.79 29.46 55.35
N GLU A 62 -25.44 29.89 54.13
CA GLU A 62 -26.10 31.01 53.46
C GLU A 62 -27.52 30.64 52.98
N LYS A 63 -27.69 29.43 52.43
CA LYS A 63 -29.00 28.91 52.01
C LYS A 63 -29.90 28.61 53.20
N ILE A 64 -29.34 27.99 54.24
CA ILE A 64 -30.02 27.75 55.52
C ILE A 64 -30.49 29.09 56.10
N PHE A 65 -29.65 30.13 56.10
CA PHE A 65 -30.05 31.46 56.57
C PHE A 65 -31.19 32.09 55.75
N LYS A 66 -31.29 31.79 54.45
CA LYS A 66 -32.41 32.24 53.60
C LYS A 66 -33.69 31.43 53.88
N ALA A 67 -33.57 30.10 53.99
CA ALA A 67 -34.68 29.20 54.28
C ALA A 67 -35.26 29.40 55.70
N GLU A 68 -34.40 29.77 56.67
CA GLU A 68 -34.80 30.12 58.05
C GLU A 68 -35.85 31.24 58.09
N LYS A 69 -35.90 32.12 57.08
CA LYS A 69 -36.88 33.20 57.00
C LYS A 69 -38.27 32.74 56.53
N LEU A 70 -38.39 31.51 56.06
CA LEU A 70 -39.60 30.96 55.43
C LEU A 70 -40.27 29.86 56.27
N ILE A 71 -39.62 29.39 57.34
CA ILE A 71 -40.12 28.32 58.21
C ILE A 71 -41.07 28.86 59.29
N ASN A 72 -41.80 27.94 59.94
CA ASN A 72 -42.68 28.26 61.05
C ASN A 72 -41.90 28.88 62.23
N LYS A 73 -42.47 29.94 62.84
CA LYS A 73 -41.93 30.64 64.02
C LYS A 73 -41.59 29.71 65.19
N HIS A 74 -42.30 28.60 65.34
CA HIS A 74 -41.99 27.57 66.35
C HIS A 74 -40.66 26.85 66.07
N TYR A 75 -40.31 26.61 64.80
CA TYR A 75 -39.05 25.98 64.42
C TYR A 75 -37.87 26.96 64.44
N GLU A 76 -38.12 28.24 64.19
CA GLU A 76 -37.12 29.32 64.24
C GLU A 76 -36.37 29.38 65.58
N GLU A 77 -37.09 29.27 66.71
CA GLU A 77 -36.48 29.29 68.04
C GLU A 77 -35.52 28.10 68.27
N HIS A 78 -35.91 26.90 67.83
CA HIS A 78 -35.09 25.70 67.98
C HIS A 78 -33.85 25.72 67.08
N ILE A 79 -33.99 26.17 65.83
CA ILE A 79 -32.87 26.35 64.91
C ILE A 79 -31.93 27.44 65.40
N GLY A 80 -32.45 28.53 65.96
CA GLY A 80 -31.67 29.61 66.56
C GLY A 80 -30.76 29.14 67.70
N VAL A 81 -31.24 28.24 68.56
CA VAL A 81 -30.44 27.62 69.62
C VAL A 81 -29.30 26.77 69.04
N PHE A 82 -29.60 25.95 68.03
CA PHE A 82 -28.59 25.12 67.38
C PHE A 82 -27.54 25.94 66.62
N LYS A 83 -27.95 27.01 65.93
CA LYS A 83 -27.08 27.97 65.27
C LYS A 83 -26.17 28.70 66.24
N THR A 84 -26.70 29.12 67.39
CA THR A 84 -25.92 29.73 68.47
C THR A 84 -24.86 28.77 69.01
N TYR A 85 -25.22 27.50 69.20
CA TYR A 85 -24.28 26.45 69.58
C TYR A 85 -23.15 26.30 68.55
N LEU A 86 -23.48 26.20 67.27
CA LEU A 86 -22.50 26.06 66.19
C LEU A 86 -21.59 27.29 66.08
N HIS A 87 -22.16 28.49 66.18
CA HIS A 87 -21.40 29.75 66.12
C HIS A 87 -20.44 29.89 67.30
N ASN A 88 -20.88 29.62 68.52
CA ASN A 88 -20.01 29.68 69.71
C ASN A 88 -18.86 28.68 69.65
N ARG A 89 -19.07 27.51 69.02
CA ARG A 89 -18.08 26.44 68.96
C ARG A 89 -17.12 26.57 67.78
N LEU A 90 -17.63 26.95 66.61
CA LEU A 90 -16.89 26.89 65.34
C LEU A 90 -16.85 28.24 64.59
N GLY A 91 -17.56 29.27 65.04
CA GLY A 91 -17.65 30.56 64.35
C GLY A 91 -16.29 31.19 64.08
N ALA A 92 -15.42 31.26 65.08
CA ALA A 92 -14.05 31.78 64.90
C ALA A 92 -13.23 30.93 63.91
N THR A 93 -13.39 29.60 63.95
CA THR A 93 -12.73 28.69 62.99
C THR A 93 -13.25 28.92 61.58
N TRP A 94 -14.56 29.04 61.40
CA TRP A 94 -15.18 29.30 60.09
C TRP A 94 -14.75 30.65 59.51
N SER A 95 -14.61 31.70 60.33
CA SER A 95 -14.09 32.99 59.87
C SER A 95 -12.65 32.92 59.37
N ILE A 96 -11.78 32.16 60.06
CA ILE A 96 -10.40 31.91 59.60
C ILE A 96 -10.41 31.16 58.27
N VAL A 97 -11.21 30.09 58.17
CA VAL A 97 -11.34 29.30 56.94
C VAL A 97 -11.86 30.16 55.79
N ASP A 98 -12.89 30.98 56.02
CA ASP A 98 -13.44 31.87 55.00
C ASP A 98 -12.41 32.89 54.49
N SER A 99 -11.61 33.47 55.40
CA SER A 99 -10.51 34.37 55.03
C SER A 99 -9.49 33.65 54.15
N LEU A 100 -9.00 32.49 54.58
CA LEU A 100 -8.02 31.71 53.83
C LEU A 100 -8.54 31.30 52.45
N LEU A 101 -9.77 30.80 52.36
CA LEU A 101 -10.38 30.42 51.09
C LEU A 101 -10.58 31.63 50.16
N SER A 102 -10.88 32.81 50.70
CA SER A 102 -11.00 34.04 49.90
C SER A 102 -9.67 34.50 49.27
N GLU A 103 -8.55 34.16 49.92
CA GLU A 103 -7.19 34.40 49.43
C GLU A 103 -6.67 33.26 48.52
N GLY A 104 -7.47 32.21 48.28
CA GLY A 104 -7.04 31.03 47.52
C GLY A 104 -6.07 30.12 48.28
N LYS A 105 -6.04 30.22 49.61
CA LYS A 105 -5.12 29.49 50.49
C LYS A 105 -5.85 28.54 51.44
N ILE A 106 -5.11 27.58 51.99
CA ILE A 106 -5.59 26.70 53.05
C ILE A 106 -4.43 26.24 53.95
N SER A 107 -4.74 25.82 55.16
CA SER A 107 -3.77 25.21 56.08
C SER A 107 -4.12 23.76 56.35
N ALA A 108 -3.14 22.92 56.69
CA ALA A 108 -3.34 21.49 56.97
C ALA A 108 -4.48 21.23 57.99
N GLN A 109 -4.55 22.03 59.05
CA GLN A 109 -5.60 21.94 60.08
C GLN A 109 -7.03 22.07 59.53
N TYR A 110 -7.21 22.80 58.43
CA TYR A 110 -8.51 23.16 57.87
C TYR A 110 -8.79 22.49 56.51
N ILE A 111 -7.96 21.55 56.07
CA ILE A 111 -8.06 20.94 54.73
C ILE A 111 -9.41 20.24 54.47
N GLN A 112 -10.08 19.74 55.51
CA GLN A 112 -11.44 19.16 55.42
C GLN A 112 -12.51 20.13 54.92
N TYR A 113 -12.31 21.45 55.06
CA TYR A 113 -13.22 22.47 54.57
C TYR A 113 -13.01 22.81 53.09
N LEU A 114 -11.93 22.34 52.46
CA LEU A 114 -11.59 22.72 51.09
C LEU A 114 -12.62 22.20 50.07
N PHE A 115 -12.95 20.91 50.13
CA PHE A 115 -13.87 20.25 49.20
C PHE A 115 -15.35 20.42 49.56
N SER A 116 -15.60 21.14 50.65
CA SER A 116 -16.86 21.07 51.36
C SER A 116 -18.01 21.75 50.61
N THR A 117 -17.71 22.70 49.72
CA THR A 117 -18.68 23.74 49.38
C THR A 117 -19.95 23.31 48.64
N LYS A 118 -20.00 22.15 47.97
CA LYS A 118 -21.18 21.64 47.24
C LYS A 118 -21.11 20.12 46.98
N VAL A 119 -21.08 19.23 47.97
CA VAL A 119 -21.05 17.76 47.72
C VAL A 119 -22.44 17.14 47.83
N PRO A 120 -23.02 16.53 46.77
CA PRO A 120 -22.51 16.39 45.39
C PRO A 120 -22.57 17.70 44.58
N ASN A 121 -21.64 17.89 43.63
CA ASN A 121 -21.44 19.06 42.72
C ASN A 121 -20.09 19.81 42.82
N THR A 122 -19.22 19.48 43.78
CA THR A 122 -17.85 20.01 43.81
C THR A 122 -17.04 19.32 42.71
N ILE A 123 -16.55 20.09 41.75
CA ILE A 123 -15.63 19.58 40.73
C ILE A 123 -14.21 19.60 41.30
N ILE A 124 -13.63 18.42 41.46
CA ILE A 124 -12.27 18.18 41.92
C ILE A 124 -11.38 18.08 40.70
N LEU A 125 -10.36 18.93 40.64
CA LEU A 125 -9.33 18.91 39.63
C LEU A 125 -8.14 18.09 40.13
N ARG A 126 -7.61 17.22 39.26
CA ARG A 126 -6.32 16.55 39.42
C ARG A 126 -5.37 17.08 38.34
N PRO A 127 -4.42 17.95 38.70
CA PRO A 127 -3.47 18.51 37.74
C PRO A 127 -2.57 17.44 37.11
N ASN A 128 -2.14 17.70 35.88
CA ASN A 128 -1.11 16.89 35.22
C ASN A 128 0.11 17.78 34.95
N ASN A 129 1.25 17.41 35.56
CA ASN A 129 2.48 18.20 35.55
C ASN A 129 3.13 18.35 34.16
N LYS A 130 2.71 17.57 33.16
CA LYS A 130 3.30 17.61 31.81
C LYS A 130 2.52 18.52 30.85
N THR A 131 1.20 18.51 30.91
CA THR A 131 0.35 19.17 29.91
C THR A 131 -0.97 19.63 30.50
N ILE A 132 -1.31 20.91 30.32
CA ILE A 132 -2.59 21.48 30.77
C ILE A 132 -3.78 20.72 30.17
N GLY A 133 -3.69 20.27 28.92
CA GLY A 133 -4.73 19.47 28.24
C GLY A 133 -5.08 18.13 28.92
N LEU A 134 -4.22 17.60 29.79
CA LEU A 134 -4.39 16.31 30.46
C LEU A 134 -4.89 16.42 31.92
N HIS A 135 -5.31 17.60 32.37
CA HIS A 135 -5.89 17.77 33.70
C HIS A 135 -7.22 17.01 33.79
N GLN A 136 -7.38 16.10 34.74
CA GLN A 136 -8.62 15.33 34.90
C GLN A 136 -9.51 15.99 35.96
N ALA A 137 -10.82 16.05 35.69
CA ALA A 137 -11.79 16.52 36.68
C ALA A 137 -12.72 15.39 37.11
N TYR A 138 -13.23 15.49 38.34
CA TYR A 138 -14.12 14.54 38.97
C TYR A 138 -15.23 15.27 39.73
N LEU A 139 -16.43 14.70 39.74
CA LEU A 139 -17.53 15.15 40.56
C LEU A 139 -17.42 14.50 41.94
N ALA A 140 -17.28 15.29 43.01
CA ALA A 140 -17.19 14.75 44.37
C ALA A 140 -18.45 13.94 44.75
N ASP A 141 -18.24 12.71 45.23
CA ASP A 141 -19.28 11.76 45.68
C ASP A 141 -19.28 11.61 47.21
N SER A 142 -18.16 11.90 47.86
CA SER A 142 -18.03 11.84 49.33
C SER A 142 -17.33 13.07 49.90
N TRP A 143 -17.43 13.24 51.23
CA TRP A 143 -16.64 14.22 51.97
C TRP A 143 -15.18 13.75 52.06
N LEU A 144 -14.23 14.70 52.12
CA LEU A 144 -12.82 14.36 52.36
C LEU A 144 -12.69 13.65 53.72
N ASN A 145 -12.39 12.36 53.68
CA ASN A 145 -12.13 11.56 54.87
C ASN A 145 -10.63 11.63 55.20
N ILE A 146 -10.30 12.18 56.37
CA ILE A 146 -8.91 12.38 56.82
C ILE A 146 -8.59 11.33 57.88
N ASN A 147 -7.52 10.56 57.66
CA ASN A 147 -6.98 9.73 58.73
C ASN A 147 -6.02 10.56 59.58
N ARG A 148 -6.50 11.07 60.73
CA ARG A 148 -5.68 11.91 61.63
C ARG A 148 -4.74 11.11 62.54
N GLU A 149 -4.90 9.78 62.61
CA GLU A 149 -4.08 8.92 63.47
C GLU A 149 -2.62 8.82 62.96
N ASP A 150 -2.39 9.09 61.66
CA ASP A 150 -1.07 9.02 61.02
C ASP A 150 -0.30 10.36 60.99
N TRP A 151 -0.86 11.45 61.54
CA TRP A 151 -0.28 12.79 61.49
C TRP A 151 0.81 12.95 62.57
N THR A 152 1.96 12.31 62.38
CA THR A 152 3.10 12.47 63.30
C THR A 152 3.80 13.81 63.07
N GLN A 153 4.02 14.55 64.16
CA GLN A 153 4.74 15.81 64.16
C GLN A 153 6.25 15.55 64.01
N THR A 154 6.82 15.71 62.81
CA THR A 154 8.25 16.04 62.66
C THR A 154 8.51 16.75 61.32
N PRO A 155 9.33 17.83 61.30
CA PRO A 155 9.43 18.71 60.15
C PRO A 155 10.59 18.34 59.21
N SER A 156 10.39 18.66 57.92
CA SER A 156 11.31 18.58 56.77
C SER A 156 11.05 17.40 55.83
N ARG A 157 10.15 17.62 54.85
CA ARG A 157 9.86 16.74 53.70
C ARG A 157 9.65 15.26 54.05
N ALA A 158 8.75 14.98 54.98
CA ALA A 158 8.30 13.61 55.22
C ALA A 158 7.16 13.27 54.24
N ARG A 159 7.37 12.30 53.35
CA ARG A 159 6.24 11.48 52.88
C ARG A 159 5.73 10.75 54.12
N PRO A 160 4.52 11.01 54.64
CA PRO A 160 3.95 10.13 55.63
C PRO A 160 3.92 8.73 54.99
N ASN A 161 4.20 7.67 55.74
CA ASN A 161 4.00 6.30 55.27
C ASN A 161 2.49 5.97 55.17
N GLY A 162 1.69 6.84 54.56
CA GLY A 162 0.23 6.78 54.56
C GLY A 162 -0.43 7.92 53.80
N ARG A 163 -1.71 7.69 53.44
CA ARG A 163 -2.58 8.65 52.74
C ARG A 163 -3.15 9.64 53.76
N ILE A 164 -3.04 10.95 53.51
CA ILE A 164 -3.52 12.00 54.43
C ILE A 164 -5.05 12.07 54.41
N GLY A 165 -5.66 11.94 53.23
CA GLY A 165 -7.10 11.87 53.10
C GLY A 165 -7.56 11.28 51.78
N LEU A 166 -8.80 10.82 51.76
CA LEU A 166 -9.46 10.19 50.62
C LEU A 166 -10.79 10.87 50.33
N ILE A 167 -11.04 11.12 49.05
CA ILE A 167 -12.32 11.60 48.55
C ILE A 167 -12.72 10.77 47.34
N ASP A 168 -13.97 10.31 47.32
CA ASP A 168 -14.52 9.60 46.17
C ASP A 168 -14.93 10.62 45.11
N GLY A 169 -14.40 10.44 43.90
CA GLY A 169 -14.67 11.28 42.75
C GLY A 169 -15.28 10.47 41.62
N ILE A 170 -16.42 10.91 41.11
CA ILE A 170 -17.08 10.35 39.94
C ILE A 170 -16.48 10.97 38.68
N SER A 171 -16.12 10.11 37.73
CA SER A 171 -15.85 10.48 36.34
C SER A 171 -16.65 9.58 35.41
N TRP A 172 -16.60 9.88 34.12
CA TRP A 172 -17.25 9.06 33.11
C TRP A 172 -16.21 8.46 32.18
N THR A 173 -16.45 7.22 31.75
CA THR A 173 -15.76 6.61 30.61
C THR A 173 -16.77 6.35 29.49
N PHE A 174 -16.26 6.19 28.27
CA PHE A 174 -17.07 5.95 27.09
C PHE A 174 -16.40 4.90 26.21
N ASN A 175 -17.09 3.78 25.99
CA ASN A 175 -16.67 2.70 25.09
C ASN A 175 -17.78 2.35 24.07
N GLY A 176 -18.62 3.35 23.74
CA GLY A 176 -19.90 3.17 23.04
C GLY A 176 -21.11 3.30 23.97
N THR A 177 -20.91 3.03 25.27
CA THR A 177 -21.87 3.39 26.34
C THR A 177 -21.16 4.23 27.39
N PHE A 178 -21.90 5.15 28.03
CA PHE A 178 -21.37 5.90 29.15
C PHE A 178 -21.42 5.06 30.41
N GLN A 179 -20.27 4.93 31.06
CA GLN A 179 -20.16 4.26 32.35
C GLN A 179 -19.72 5.28 33.40
N LYS A 180 -20.46 5.32 34.51
CA LYS A 180 -20.11 6.10 35.69
C LYS A 180 -19.02 5.34 36.45
N THR A 181 -17.88 5.97 36.69
CA THR A 181 -16.75 5.37 37.42
C THR A 181 -16.49 6.17 38.69
N THR A 182 -16.53 5.50 39.83
CA THR A 182 -16.12 6.09 41.11
C THR A 182 -14.64 5.79 41.35
N SER A 183 -13.84 6.84 41.49
CA SER A 183 -12.40 6.79 41.72
C SER A 183 -12.06 7.32 43.12
N LYS A 184 -11.18 6.61 43.84
CA LYS A 184 -10.62 7.10 45.11
C LYS A 184 -9.49 8.08 44.83
N LEU A 185 -9.69 9.35 45.11
CA LEU A 185 -8.69 10.40 44.98
C LEU A 185 -8.03 10.62 46.34
N SER A 186 -6.70 10.47 46.38
CA SER A 186 -5.92 10.65 47.61
C SER A 186 -5.21 12.00 47.65
N ILE A 187 -5.14 12.56 48.86
CA ILE A 187 -4.17 13.60 49.21
C ILE A 187 -3.05 12.85 49.93
N ASP A 188 -1.90 12.72 49.27
CA ASP A 188 -0.78 11.95 49.79
C ASP A 188 0.30 12.82 50.45
N TRP A 189 0.28 14.13 50.18
CA TRP A 189 1.24 15.08 50.71
C TRP A 189 0.62 16.50 50.77
N LEU A 190 1.11 17.33 51.69
CA LEU A 190 0.73 18.74 51.86
C LEU A 190 1.96 19.66 51.79
N PRO A 191 1.87 20.85 51.17
CA PRO A 191 2.99 21.80 51.08
C PRO A 191 3.58 22.24 52.41
N SER A 192 2.73 22.52 53.40
CA SER A 192 3.14 22.82 54.77
C SER A 192 2.16 22.23 55.77
N MET A 193 2.67 21.78 56.92
CA MET A 193 1.86 21.32 58.05
C MET A 193 1.53 22.45 59.04
N THR A 194 2.27 23.55 58.97
CA THR A 194 2.23 24.67 59.93
C THR A 194 1.68 25.95 59.33
N ASP A 195 2.11 26.28 58.12
CA ASP A 195 1.81 27.56 57.47
C ASP A 195 0.69 27.40 56.42
N PRO A 196 -0.13 28.43 56.17
CA PRO A 196 -1.02 28.46 55.01
C PRO A 196 -0.25 28.35 53.70
N PHE A 197 -0.79 27.61 52.75
CA PHE A 197 -0.24 27.41 51.41
C PHE A 197 -1.31 27.60 50.34
N ASP A 198 -0.88 27.80 49.09
CA ASP A 198 -1.79 28.00 47.97
C ASP A 198 -2.54 26.70 47.64
N ILE A 199 -3.86 26.79 47.43
CA ILE A 199 -4.70 25.62 47.16
C ILE A 199 -4.27 24.90 45.86
N SER A 200 -3.75 25.65 44.88
CA SER A 200 -3.25 25.12 43.61
C SER A 200 -2.02 24.21 43.75
N ASP A 201 -1.29 24.28 44.88
CA ASP A 201 -0.12 23.44 45.13
C ASP A 201 -0.49 22.00 45.55
N LEU A 202 -1.78 21.72 45.73
CA LEU A 202 -2.29 20.40 46.08
C LEU A 202 -2.39 19.47 44.86
N MET A 203 -2.19 18.17 45.10
CA MET A 203 -2.34 17.14 44.05
C MET A 203 -3.80 17.00 43.54
N ILE A 204 -4.76 17.38 44.36
CA ILE A 204 -6.17 17.53 44.00
C ILE A 204 -6.76 18.74 44.71
N TYR A 205 -7.61 19.52 44.05
CA TYR A 205 -8.29 20.66 44.67
C TYR A 205 -9.57 21.04 43.90
N PRO A 206 -10.50 21.81 44.49
CA PRO A 206 -11.70 22.27 43.78
C PRO A 206 -11.36 23.20 42.61
N VAL A 207 -11.93 22.94 41.43
CA VAL A 207 -11.60 23.66 40.18
C VAL A 207 -11.76 25.18 40.26
N LYS A 208 -12.61 25.68 41.16
CA LYS A 208 -12.82 27.13 41.41
C LYS A 208 -11.57 27.88 41.88
N PHE A 209 -10.56 27.16 42.38
CA PHE A 209 -9.26 27.70 42.80
C PHE A 209 -8.17 27.52 41.74
N ALA A 210 -8.52 27.00 40.56
CA ALA A 210 -7.57 26.90 39.46
C ALA A 210 -7.33 28.25 38.77
N GLU A 211 -6.30 28.32 37.95
CA GLU A 211 -6.00 29.49 37.12
C GLU A 211 -7.20 29.91 36.26
N ASN A 212 -7.34 31.22 36.06
CA ASN A 212 -8.41 31.82 35.27
C ASN A 212 -8.45 31.22 33.86
N GLY A 213 -9.63 30.72 33.46
CA GLY A 213 -9.85 30.12 32.14
C GLY A 213 -9.75 28.59 32.11
N LEU A 214 -9.18 27.92 33.12
CA LEU A 214 -9.05 26.46 33.09
C LEU A 214 -10.41 25.75 33.06
N GLU A 215 -11.39 26.23 33.82
CA GLU A 215 -12.76 25.69 33.80
C GLU A 215 -13.36 25.76 32.39
N SER A 216 -13.13 26.86 31.67
CA SER A 216 -13.58 27.03 30.30
C SER A 216 -12.88 26.08 29.33
N THR A 217 -11.59 25.80 29.55
CA THR A 217 -10.82 24.80 28.79
C THR A 217 -11.35 23.38 29.02
N LEU A 218 -11.62 23.00 30.28
CA LEU A 218 -12.20 21.70 30.62
C LEU A 218 -13.60 21.52 30.01
N ARG A 219 -14.41 22.59 30.03
CA ARG A 219 -15.73 22.60 29.40
C ARG A 219 -15.63 22.44 27.88
N ALA A 220 -14.80 23.23 27.21
CA ALA A 220 -14.61 23.14 25.77
C ALA A 220 -14.12 21.75 25.34
N ARG A 221 -13.23 21.13 26.13
CA ARG A 221 -12.81 19.75 25.96
C ARG A 221 -13.98 18.77 26.10
N GLY A 222 -14.79 18.92 27.14
CA GLY A 222 -15.98 18.12 27.36
C GLY A 222 -16.97 18.22 26.21
N GLU A 223 -17.21 19.43 25.69
CA GLU A 223 -18.04 19.66 24.51
C GLU A 223 -17.47 18.98 23.26
N MET A 224 -16.15 19.04 23.05
CA MET A 224 -15.51 18.35 21.93
C MET A 224 -15.63 16.82 22.05
N PHE A 225 -15.39 16.28 23.25
CA PHE A 225 -15.62 14.87 23.55
C PHE A 225 -17.07 14.48 23.28
N TRP A 226 -18.01 15.30 23.74
CA TRP A 226 -19.43 15.05 23.54
C TRP A 226 -19.85 15.07 22.07
N LYS A 227 -19.24 15.94 21.25
CA LYS A 227 -19.42 15.94 19.78
C LYS A 227 -18.88 14.65 19.15
N CYS A 228 -17.76 14.13 19.64
CA CYS A 228 -17.13 12.90 19.16
C CYS A 228 -17.79 11.60 19.66
N ARG A 229 -18.83 11.69 20.51
CA ARG A 229 -19.62 10.50 20.93
C ARG A 229 -20.31 9.83 19.73
N LEU A 230 -20.61 10.60 18.70
CA LEU A 230 -21.07 10.14 17.40
C LEU A 230 -19.88 10.14 16.45
N ARG A 231 -19.90 9.22 15.49
CA ARG A 231 -18.85 9.13 14.45
C ARG A 231 -18.73 10.48 13.75
N ASN A 232 -17.54 11.07 13.80
CA ASN A 232 -17.24 12.37 13.23
C ASN A 232 -15.81 12.38 12.69
N TYR A 233 -15.61 13.03 11.55
CA TYR A 233 -14.27 13.32 11.06
C TYR A 233 -13.69 14.52 11.80
N VAL A 234 -12.43 14.40 12.20
CA VAL A 234 -11.74 15.43 12.96
C VAL A 234 -10.33 15.64 12.44
N SER A 235 -9.83 16.86 12.58
CA SER A 235 -8.43 17.22 12.37
C SER A 235 -7.72 17.29 13.72
N TYR A 236 -6.47 16.82 13.77
CA TYR A 236 -5.65 16.78 14.98
C TYR A 236 -4.32 17.49 14.71
N SER A 237 -3.97 18.47 15.55
CA SER A 237 -2.71 19.21 15.45
C SER A 237 -2.01 19.24 16.81
N GLU A 238 -0.70 19.00 16.82
CA GLU A 238 0.10 19.08 18.05
C GLU A 238 0.30 20.53 18.54
N ASP A 239 -0.07 21.50 17.72
CA ASP A 239 0.29 22.92 17.84
C ASP A 239 -0.91 23.86 18.09
N SER A 240 -2.09 23.33 18.38
CA SER A 240 -3.30 24.15 18.53
C SER A 240 -3.38 24.83 19.90
N ASN A 241 -2.81 26.03 20.00
CA ASN A 241 -3.27 27.08 20.90
C ASN A 241 -4.24 27.97 20.11
N ASN A 242 -5.55 27.70 20.13
CA ASN A 242 -6.59 28.73 20.03
C ASN A 242 -8.01 28.16 20.21
N GLY A 243 -8.81 28.94 20.94
CA GLY A 243 -10.12 28.59 21.49
C GLY A 243 -11.25 28.42 20.48
N ILE A 244 -12.28 27.67 20.92
CA ILE A 244 -13.49 27.40 20.16
C ILE A 244 -14.72 27.79 21.01
N GLN A 245 -15.67 28.43 20.34
CA GLN A 245 -16.93 29.02 20.83
C GLN A 245 -17.92 28.02 21.45
N ARG A 246 -18.73 28.58 22.37
CA ARG A 246 -19.71 27.96 23.27
C ARG A 246 -20.99 27.43 22.58
N THR A 247 -21.55 26.34 23.13
CA THR A 247 -22.97 25.92 22.99
C THR A 247 -23.56 25.54 24.36
N PRO A 248 -24.89 25.65 24.60
CA PRO A 248 -25.51 25.68 25.94
C PRO A 248 -25.59 24.31 26.66
N PRO A 249 -25.85 24.28 27.98
CA PRO A 249 -25.38 23.19 28.83
C PRO A 249 -26.35 22.01 28.95
N LEU A 250 -25.84 20.82 28.61
CA LEU A 250 -26.01 19.64 29.47
C LEU A 250 -25.29 19.92 30.80
N ASN A 251 -25.83 19.46 31.94
CA ASN A 251 -25.34 19.78 33.30
C ASN A 251 -23.82 19.98 33.35
N ASP A 252 -23.38 21.21 33.69
CA ASP A 252 -21.98 21.66 33.67
C ASP A 252 -21.01 20.64 34.28
N GLY A 253 -21.38 20.03 35.42
CA GLY A 253 -20.51 19.09 36.10
C GLY A 253 -20.18 17.83 35.29
N PHE A 254 -21.08 17.40 34.40
CA PHE A 254 -20.85 16.24 33.53
C PHE A 254 -19.78 16.52 32.49
N LEU A 255 -19.85 17.66 31.77
CA LEU A 255 -18.93 17.99 30.68
C LEU A 255 -17.49 18.15 31.18
N LEU A 256 -17.29 18.75 32.35
CA LEU A 256 -15.95 18.94 32.92
C LEU A 256 -15.27 17.60 33.26
N CYS A 257 -16.05 16.59 33.64
CA CYS A 257 -15.56 15.29 34.12
C CYS A 257 -15.45 14.22 33.02
N LEU A 258 -15.61 14.59 31.75
CA LEU A 258 -15.40 13.70 30.61
C LEU A 258 -13.89 13.36 30.44
N PRO A 259 -13.56 12.22 29.79
CA PRO A 259 -12.19 11.81 29.57
C PRO A 259 -11.33 12.85 28.84
N THR A 260 -10.02 12.82 29.12
CA THR A 260 -9.02 13.69 28.48
C THR A 260 -8.68 13.25 27.05
N THR A 261 -8.86 11.96 26.74
CA THR A 261 -8.48 11.37 25.45
C THR A 261 -9.62 10.60 24.80
N ILE A 262 -9.58 10.52 23.47
CA ILE A 262 -10.55 9.81 22.64
C ILE A 262 -9.79 8.86 21.70
N PRO A 263 -10.17 7.57 21.62
CA PRO A 263 -9.66 6.68 20.58
C PRO A 263 -10.03 7.22 19.20
N GLY A 264 -9.04 7.48 18.36
CA GLY A 264 -9.22 7.90 16.97
C GLY A 264 -8.38 7.05 16.05
N PHE A 265 -8.88 6.80 14.84
CA PHE A 265 -8.13 6.10 13.81
C PHE A 265 -7.37 7.10 12.95
N ASN A 266 -6.05 6.97 12.88
CA ASN A 266 -5.21 7.81 12.03
C ASN A 266 -5.22 7.28 10.60
N MET A 267 -5.93 7.95 9.68
CA MET A 267 -6.05 7.50 8.28
C MET A 267 -4.71 7.38 7.54
N ASN A 268 -3.71 8.20 7.90
CA ASN A 268 -2.40 8.19 7.24
C ASN A 268 -1.50 7.07 7.76
N LYS A 269 -1.49 6.85 9.09
CA LYS A 269 -0.68 5.82 9.75
C LYS A 269 -1.39 4.46 9.84
N LYS A 270 -2.70 4.42 9.58
CA LYS A 270 -3.58 3.25 9.66
C LYS A 270 -3.60 2.56 11.03
N GLU A 271 -3.51 3.35 12.10
CA GLU A 271 -3.47 2.84 13.47
C GLU A 271 -4.48 3.56 14.38
N TRP A 272 -4.96 2.85 15.39
CA TRP A 272 -5.73 3.45 16.48
C TRP A 272 -4.79 4.15 17.46
N THR A 273 -5.12 5.39 17.80
CA THR A 273 -4.35 6.19 18.74
C THR A 273 -5.26 6.96 19.69
N ASN A 274 -4.78 7.30 20.87
CA ASN A 274 -5.51 8.11 21.82
C ASN A 274 -5.24 9.59 21.53
N LEU A 275 -6.24 10.29 21.00
CA LEU A 275 -6.19 11.71 20.69
C LEU A 275 -6.52 12.53 21.93
N GLU A 276 -5.71 13.54 22.25
CA GLU A 276 -6.08 14.53 23.26
C GLU A 276 -7.30 15.34 22.79
N ALA A 277 -8.41 15.29 23.54
CA ALA A 277 -9.66 15.93 23.14
C ALA A 277 -9.52 17.45 22.95
N SER A 278 -8.55 18.08 23.62
CA SER A 278 -8.24 19.51 23.49
C SER A 278 -7.56 19.90 22.17
N ARG A 279 -6.98 18.93 21.44
CA ARG A 279 -6.25 19.17 20.17
C ARG A 279 -7.09 18.83 18.94
N ILE A 280 -8.30 18.32 19.15
CA ILE A 280 -9.26 17.96 18.11
C ILE A 280 -9.95 19.24 17.59
N THR A 281 -10.02 19.38 16.27
CA THR A 281 -10.73 20.47 15.60
C THR A 281 -11.58 19.93 14.45
N PRO A 282 -12.64 20.65 14.02
CA PRO A 282 -13.38 20.28 12.82
C PRO A 282 -12.48 20.25 11.58
N VAL A 283 -12.72 19.30 10.68
CA VAL A 283 -11.99 19.22 9.40
C VAL A 283 -12.28 20.47 8.56
N LYS A 284 -11.22 21.11 8.07
CA LYS A 284 -11.30 22.23 7.12
C LYS A 284 -11.11 21.68 5.70
N TRP A 285 -12.22 21.46 5.00
CA TRP A 285 -12.21 20.95 3.62
C TRP A 285 -11.79 22.02 2.63
N ASN A 286 -10.90 21.66 1.70
CA ASN A 286 -10.45 22.51 0.61
C ASN A 286 -11.31 22.27 -0.64
N THR A 287 -12.50 22.85 -0.65
CA THR A 287 -13.44 22.70 -1.78
C THR A 287 -12.93 23.29 -3.10
N LYS A 288 -11.89 24.14 -3.06
CA LYS A 288 -11.22 24.69 -4.25
C LYS A 288 -10.10 23.80 -4.79
N ALA A 289 -9.80 22.68 -4.14
CA ALA A 289 -8.78 21.73 -4.61
C ALA A 289 -9.07 21.26 -6.04
N PHE A 290 -10.35 20.98 -6.34
CA PHE A 290 -10.80 20.50 -7.64
C PHE A 290 -10.68 21.56 -8.75
N GLU A 291 -10.81 22.85 -8.43
CA GLU A 291 -10.59 23.96 -9.37
C GLU A 291 -9.13 24.05 -9.80
N SER A 292 -8.20 23.70 -8.91
CA SER A 292 -6.75 23.74 -9.17
C SER A 292 -6.23 22.54 -9.97
N LEU A 293 -7.08 21.54 -10.21
CA LEU A 293 -6.77 20.38 -11.05
C LEU A 293 -6.80 20.80 -12.53
N VAL A 294 -5.72 20.51 -13.25
CA VAL A 294 -5.57 20.85 -14.67
C VAL A 294 -6.03 19.66 -15.53
N VAL A 295 -7.34 19.60 -15.75
CA VAL A 295 -8.06 18.63 -16.59
C VAL A 295 -9.14 19.42 -17.35
N ASP A 296 -9.62 18.92 -18.49
CA ASP A 296 -10.70 19.58 -19.24
C ASP A 296 -11.98 19.74 -18.42
N GLU A 297 -12.73 20.81 -18.71
CA GLU A 297 -13.92 21.18 -17.94
C GLU A 297 -15.06 20.16 -18.08
N GLU A 298 -15.19 19.50 -19.23
CA GLU A 298 -16.18 18.42 -19.43
C GLU A 298 -15.94 17.24 -18.49
N THR A 299 -14.68 16.83 -18.32
CA THR A 299 -14.29 15.77 -17.37
C THR A 299 -14.52 16.20 -15.92
N LYS A 300 -14.25 17.46 -15.58
CA LYS A 300 -14.53 18.00 -14.23
C LYS A 300 -16.03 17.96 -13.93
N GLU A 301 -16.86 18.38 -14.88
CA GLU A 301 -18.31 18.35 -14.76
C GLU A 301 -18.81 16.91 -14.58
N LEU A 302 -18.30 15.97 -15.39
CA LEU A 302 -18.67 14.56 -15.32
C LEU A 302 -18.35 13.92 -13.96
N ILE A 303 -17.13 14.12 -13.43
CA ILE A 303 -16.74 13.63 -12.10
C ILE A 303 -17.64 14.26 -11.04
N SER A 304 -17.88 15.57 -11.10
CA SER A 304 -18.69 16.30 -10.11
C SER A 304 -20.13 15.79 -10.11
N ALA A 305 -20.72 15.54 -11.27
CA ALA A 305 -22.06 15.02 -11.42
C ALA A 305 -22.19 13.60 -10.82
N LEU A 306 -21.26 12.71 -11.14
CA LEU A 306 -21.27 11.33 -10.62
C LEU A 306 -21.10 11.29 -9.10
N VAL A 307 -20.18 12.08 -8.55
CA VAL A 307 -19.93 12.14 -7.11
C VAL A 307 -21.13 12.75 -6.37
N THR A 308 -21.74 13.81 -6.91
CA THR A 308 -22.90 14.46 -6.29
C THR A 308 -24.10 13.52 -6.26
N ASN A 309 -24.41 12.87 -7.39
CA ASN A 309 -25.50 11.91 -7.49
C ASN A 309 -25.30 10.71 -6.55
N GLN A 310 -24.07 10.25 -6.38
CA GLN A 310 -23.74 9.18 -5.43
C GLN A 310 -24.02 9.60 -3.98
N ILE A 311 -23.60 10.81 -3.61
CA ILE A 311 -23.81 11.34 -2.26
C ILE A 311 -25.31 11.50 -1.97
N ASP A 312 -26.11 11.89 -2.96
CA ASP A 312 -27.54 12.06 -2.78
C ASP A 312 -28.30 10.74 -2.80
N ALA A 313 -27.85 9.75 -3.59
CA ALA A 313 -28.35 8.38 -3.53
C ALA A 313 -28.13 7.76 -2.15
N GLU A 314 -26.94 7.90 -1.56
CA GLU A 314 -26.63 7.43 -0.20
C GLU A 314 -27.55 8.05 0.88
N LYS A 315 -28.04 9.28 0.68
CA LYS A 315 -29.01 9.93 1.57
C LYS A 315 -30.45 9.48 1.34
N GLY A 316 -30.79 9.05 0.13
CA GLY A 316 -32.15 8.73 -0.32
C GLY A 316 -32.52 7.24 -0.27
N THR A 317 -31.56 6.32 -0.23
CA THR A 317 -31.81 4.87 -0.26
C THR A 317 -31.85 4.25 1.14
N ASP A 318 -32.95 4.46 1.87
CA ASP A 318 -33.32 3.65 3.04
C ASP A 318 -34.45 2.64 2.69
N LEU A 319 -34.76 2.43 1.40
CA LEU A 319 -35.96 1.67 0.98
C LEU A 319 -35.77 0.51 -0.01
N MET A 320 -34.58 0.24 -0.57
CA MET A 320 -34.39 -0.90 -1.49
C MET A 320 -33.02 -1.56 -1.30
N SER A 321 -32.98 -2.72 -0.66
CA SER A 321 -31.77 -3.52 -0.43
C SER A 321 -31.45 -4.44 -1.61
N GLY A 322 -30.18 -4.51 -2.05
CA GLY A 322 -29.63 -5.78 -2.56
C GLY A 322 -28.76 -5.77 -3.83
N LYS A 323 -28.55 -4.64 -4.53
CA LYS A 323 -27.56 -4.55 -5.62
C LYS A 323 -26.72 -3.28 -5.46
N GLY A 324 -25.40 -3.42 -5.50
CA GLY A 324 -24.43 -2.37 -5.13
C GLY A 324 -24.56 -1.12 -5.99
N ASN A 325 -24.84 0.02 -5.35
CA ASN A 325 -24.85 1.36 -5.95
C ASN A 325 -23.47 2.03 -5.84
N GLY A 326 -22.37 1.29 -5.71
CA GLY A 326 -21.03 1.87 -5.57
C GLY A 326 -20.57 2.63 -6.83
N LEU A 327 -19.89 3.75 -6.63
CA LEU A 327 -19.25 4.53 -7.69
C LEU A 327 -17.78 4.12 -7.84
N PHE A 328 -17.46 3.45 -8.94
CA PHE A 328 -16.11 2.99 -9.29
C PHE A 328 -15.52 3.85 -10.42
N ILE A 329 -14.39 4.49 -10.12
CA ILE A 329 -13.68 5.35 -11.07
C ILE A 329 -12.27 4.80 -11.30
N LEU A 330 -11.92 4.52 -12.56
CA LEU A 330 -10.57 4.17 -12.98
C LEU A 330 -9.87 5.38 -13.59
N LEU A 331 -8.78 5.82 -12.96
CA LEU A 331 -7.92 6.90 -13.44
C LEU A 331 -6.62 6.31 -13.96
N HIS A 332 -6.26 6.58 -15.22
CA HIS A 332 -5.11 5.92 -15.81
C HIS A 332 -4.27 6.78 -16.74
N GLY A 333 -2.98 6.46 -16.87
CA GLY A 333 -2.03 7.21 -17.70
C GLY A 333 -0.63 7.25 -17.09
N GLY A 334 0.31 7.96 -17.72
CA GLY A 334 1.70 8.03 -17.26
C GLY A 334 1.88 8.61 -15.84
N PRO A 335 3.05 8.42 -15.21
CA PRO A 335 3.34 8.98 -13.89
C PRO A 335 3.29 10.51 -13.91
N GLY A 336 2.85 11.12 -12.79
CA GLY A 336 2.85 12.57 -12.61
C GLY A 336 1.80 13.37 -13.42
N THR A 337 0.81 12.70 -14.01
CA THR A 337 -0.24 13.34 -14.82
C THR A 337 -1.44 13.88 -14.04
N GLY A 338 -1.53 13.61 -12.72
CA GLY A 338 -2.58 14.17 -11.85
C GLY A 338 -3.59 13.17 -11.29
N LYS A 339 -3.49 11.87 -11.61
CA LYS A 339 -4.43 10.80 -11.15
C LYS A 339 -4.71 10.82 -9.64
N THR A 340 -3.67 10.76 -8.80
CA THR A 340 -3.80 10.78 -7.33
C THR A 340 -4.39 12.10 -6.84
N LEU A 341 -4.02 13.22 -7.47
CA LEU A 341 -4.54 14.55 -7.13
C LEU A 341 -6.04 14.66 -7.42
N THR A 342 -6.53 14.00 -8.46
CA THR A 342 -7.96 13.90 -8.76
C THR A 342 -8.71 13.17 -7.64
N ALA A 343 -8.18 12.04 -7.16
CA ALA A 343 -8.78 11.31 -6.04
C ALA A 343 -8.82 12.14 -4.74
N GLU A 344 -7.73 12.83 -4.43
CA GLU A 344 -7.66 13.80 -3.32
C GLU A 344 -8.71 14.91 -3.48
N SER A 345 -8.85 15.45 -4.68
CA SER A 345 -9.80 16.54 -4.94
C SER A 345 -11.26 16.07 -4.87
N VAL A 346 -11.56 14.84 -5.29
CA VAL A 346 -12.89 14.21 -5.11
C VAL A 346 -13.24 14.05 -3.63
N ALA A 347 -12.29 13.61 -2.80
CA ALA A 347 -12.48 13.50 -1.36
C ALA A 347 -12.79 14.86 -0.71
N GLU A 348 -12.06 15.91 -1.09
CA GLU A 348 -12.27 17.28 -0.59
C GLU A 348 -13.64 17.86 -0.98
N VAL A 349 -14.06 17.69 -2.24
CA VAL A 349 -15.37 18.19 -2.73
C VAL A 349 -16.52 17.42 -2.10
N SER A 350 -16.38 16.09 -1.96
CA SER A 350 -17.38 15.23 -1.32
C SER A 350 -17.43 15.40 0.21
N LYS A 351 -16.48 16.12 0.81
CA LYS A 351 -16.30 16.27 2.27
C LYS A 351 -16.20 14.91 2.98
N LYS A 352 -15.56 13.95 2.30
CA LYS A 352 -15.28 12.61 2.78
C LYS A 352 -13.77 12.42 2.90
N PRO A 353 -13.25 11.75 3.93
CA PRO A 353 -11.82 11.50 4.03
C PRO A 353 -11.36 10.55 2.92
N LEU A 354 -10.07 10.63 2.55
CA LEU A 354 -9.44 9.73 1.60
C LEU A 354 -8.74 8.59 2.36
N TYR A 355 -9.15 7.35 2.12
CA TYR A 355 -8.46 6.16 2.63
C TYR A 355 -7.59 5.57 1.52
N ARG A 356 -6.27 5.82 1.58
CA ARG A 356 -5.32 5.38 0.57
C ARG A 356 -4.73 4.01 0.89
N VAL A 357 -4.71 3.15 -0.11
CA VAL A 357 -4.09 1.83 -0.08
C VAL A 357 -3.04 1.76 -1.17
N THR A 358 -1.86 1.27 -0.81
CA THR A 358 -0.69 1.12 -1.69
C THR A 358 -0.26 -0.34 -1.73
N CYS A 359 0.62 -0.68 -2.67
CA CYS A 359 1.05 -2.06 -2.86
C CYS A 359 1.74 -2.67 -1.63
N GLY A 360 2.47 -1.85 -0.85
CA GLY A 360 3.12 -2.28 0.37
C GLY A 360 2.16 -2.64 1.51
N ASP A 361 0.92 -2.16 1.47
CA ASP A 361 -0.09 -2.45 2.50
C ASP A 361 -0.76 -3.81 2.31
N ILE A 362 -0.82 -4.31 1.07
CA ILE A 362 -1.68 -5.43 0.69
C ILE A 362 -1.04 -6.80 0.97
N GLY A 363 0.29 -6.87 1.12
CA GLY A 363 1.00 -8.06 1.63
C GLY A 363 0.64 -9.39 0.94
N THR A 364 0.86 -10.52 1.63
CA THR A 364 0.54 -11.87 1.14
C THR A 364 -0.89 -12.31 1.41
N LYS A 365 -1.69 -11.50 2.12
CA LYS A 365 -3.09 -11.77 2.51
C LYS A 365 -4.05 -10.71 1.99
N ALA A 366 -4.00 -10.48 0.68
CA ALA A 366 -4.74 -9.40 0.04
C ALA A 366 -6.27 -9.49 0.23
N GLU A 367 -6.84 -10.70 0.24
CA GLU A 367 -8.29 -10.92 0.43
C GLU A 367 -8.78 -10.36 1.78
N GLU A 368 -8.21 -10.84 2.89
CA GLU A 368 -8.58 -10.41 4.24
C GLU A 368 -8.42 -8.88 4.39
N TYR A 369 -7.33 -8.32 3.85
CA TYR A 369 -7.05 -6.89 3.97
C TYR A 369 -8.05 -6.04 3.17
N LEU A 370 -8.38 -6.43 1.95
CA LEU A 370 -9.29 -5.67 1.09
C LEU A 370 -10.73 -5.75 1.57
N GLU A 371 -11.17 -6.89 2.10
CA GLU A 371 -12.48 -7.00 2.76
C GLU A 371 -12.56 -6.03 3.95
N VAL A 372 -11.50 -5.95 4.77
CA VAL A 372 -11.44 -4.98 5.88
C VAL A 372 -11.45 -3.55 5.35
N VAL A 373 -10.64 -3.20 4.35
CA VAL A 373 -10.58 -1.83 3.80
C VAL A 373 -11.93 -1.41 3.24
N LEU A 374 -12.62 -2.26 2.47
CA LEU A 374 -13.90 -1.91 1.87
C LEU A 374 -15.01 -1.86 2.92
N LEU A 375 -14.96 -2.72 3.94
CA LEU A 375 -15.83 -2.60 5.12
C LEU A 375 -15.61 -1.28 5.86
N LEU A 376 -14.35 -0.88 6.08
CA LEU A 376 -14.00 0.41 6.68
C LEU A 376 -14.45 1.57 5.80
N GLY A 377 -14.27 1.44 4.48
CA GLY A 377 -14.70 2.38 3.46
C GLY A 377 -16.17 2.75 3.59
N LYS A 378 -17.01 1.71 3.64
CA LYS A 378 -18.45 1.84 3.85
C LYS A 378 -18.78 2.35 5.25
N THR A 379 -18.22 1.74 6.29
CA THR A 379 -18.53 2.04 7.69
C THR A 379 -18.17 3.48 8.08
N TRP A 380 -17.11 4.01 7.48
CA TRP A 380 -16.62 5.35 7.71
C TRP A 380 -17.06 6.33 6.65
N GLY A 381 -17.75 5.93 5.57
CA GLY A 381 -18.19 6.82 4.50
C GLY A 381 -17.04 7.55 3.81
N CYS A 382 -15.88 6.91 3.63
CA CYS A 382 -14.70 7.53 3.04
C CYS A 382 -14.57 7.21 1.54
N VAL A 383 -13.80 8.03 0.82
CA VAL A 383 -13.35 7.70 -0.54
C VAL A 383 -12.20 6.72 -0.41
N VAL A 384 -12.33 5.52 -0.96
CA VAL A 384 -11.24 4.54 -0.97
C VAL A 384 -10.42 4.77 -2.24
N LEU A 385 -9.10 4.88 -2.08
CA LEU A 385 -8.16 4.99 -3.19
C LEU A 385 -7.23 3.77 -3.19
N LEU A 386 -7.29 2.97 -4.24
CA LEU A 386 -6.29 1.95 -4.52
C LEU A 386 -5.30 2.51 -5.53
N ASP A 387 -4.10 2.79 -5.04
CA ASP A 387 -3.04 3.40 -5.83
C ASP A 387 -2.17 2.31 -6.48
N GLU A 388 -1.84 2.46 -7.76
CA GLU A 388 -1.10 1.44 -8.55
C GLU A 388 -1.83 0.09 -8.56
N ALA A 389 -3.15 0.15 -8.74
CA ALA A 389 -4.03 -1.01 -8.70
C ALA A 389 -3.69 -2.05 -9.80
N ASP A 390 -2.95 -1.66 -10.84
CA ASP A 390 -2.39 -2.56 -11.84
C ASP A 390 -1.56 -3.69 -11.23
N VAL A 391 -0.77 -3.45 -10.17
CA VAL A 391 0.02 -4.52 -9.53
C VAL A 391 -0.85 -5.70 -9.07
N PHE A 392 -2.09 -5.42 -8.66
CA PHE A 392 -3.05 -6.41 -8.15
C PHE A 392 -4.04 -6.92 -9.19
N LEU A 393 -4.33 -6.10 -10.21
CA LEU A 393 -5.44 -6.29 -11.12
C LEU A 393 -5.00 -6.53 -12.57
N GLU A 394 -3.74 -6.95 -12.79
CA GLU A 394 -3.31 -7.44 -14.11
C GLU A 394 -4.19 -8.62 -14.56
N GLN A 395 -4.27 -8.81 -15.89
CA GLN A 395 -5.07 -9.80 -16.56
C GLN A 395 -4.77 -11.15 -15.95
N ARG A 396 -5.83 -11.94 -15.75
CA ARG A 396 -5.71 -13.32 -15.26
C ARG A 396 -4.64 -14.03 -16.06
N ARG A 397 -3.50 -14.30 -15.43
CA ARG A 397 -2.47 -15.15 -16.01
C ARG A 397 -2.90 -16.58 -15.74
N ILE A 398 -2.91 -17.41 -16.77
CA ILE A 398 -3.46 -18.78 -16.73
C ILE A 398 -2.76 -19.68 -15.69
N PHE A 399 -1.56 -19.27 -15.24
CA PHE A 399 -0.65 -20.00 -14.34
C PHE A 399 -0.53 -19.43 -12.92
N ASP A 400 -1.17 -18.29 -12.60
CA ASP A 400 -1.07 -17.67 -11.27
C ASP A 400 -2.36 -17.87 -10.46
N LEU A 401 -2.43 -19.00 -9.75
CA LEU A 401 -3.58 -19.40 -8.92
C LEU A 401 -3.86 -18.40 -7.79
N GLN A 402 -2.81 -17.83 -7.16
CA GLN A 402 -2.97 -16.86 -6.08
C GLN A 402 -3.53 -15.53 -6.62
N ARG A 403 -3.04 -15.07 -7.77
CA ARG A 403 -3.51 -13.83 -8.40
C ARG A 403 -4.91 -13.97 -8.99
N ASN A 404 -5.23 -15.11 -9.60
CA ASN A 404 -6.58 -15.38 -10.10
C ASN A 404 -7.62 -15.52 -8.97
N ALA A 405 -7.23 -16.07 -7.82
CA ALA A 405 -8.05 -16.07 -6.61
C ALA A 405 -8.26 -14.64 -6.12
N LEU A 406 -7.20 -13.82 -6.04
CA LEU A 406 -7.27 -12.41 -5.65
C LEU A 406 -8.18 -11.60 -6.58
N VAL A 407 -8.06 -11.75 -7.90
CA VAL A 407 -8.95 -11.10 -8.88
C VAL A 407 -10.40 -11.54 -8.68
N SER A 408 -10.66 -12.83 -8.46
CA SER A 408 -12.03 -13.35 -8.26
C SER A 408 -12.67 -12.83 -6.96
N VAL A 409 -11.90 -12.81 -5.87
CA VAL A 409 -12.28 -12.19 -4.60
C VAL A 409 -12.58 -10.70 -4.81
N PHE A 410 -11.69 -10.00 -5.52
CA PHE A 410 -11.83 -8.58 -5.78
C PHE A 410 -13.14 -8.26 -6.52
N LEU A 411 -13.45 -9.01 -7.59
CA LEU A 411 -14.70 -8.86 -8.33
C LEU A 411 -15.93 -9.11 -7.45
N ARG A 412 -15.86 -10.11 -6.56
CA ARG A 412 -16.93 -10.38 -5.57
C ARG A 412 -17.11 -9.20 -4.63
N VAL A 413 -16.03 -8.65 -4.05
CA VAL A 413 -16.17 -7.56 -3.08
C VAL A 413 -16.65 -6.27 -3.75
N LEU A 414 -16.27 -6.01 -5.02
CA LEU A 414 -16.77 -4.86 -5.78
C LEU A 414 -18.28 -4.93 -6.06
N GLU A 415 -18.86 -6.11 -6.27
CA GLU A 415 -20.31 -6.25 -6.52
C GLU A 415 -21.19 -5.76 -5.36
N TYR A 416 -20.68 -5.88 -4.14
CA TYR A 416 -21.40 -5.54 -2.91
C TYR A 416 -20.90 -4.26 -2.25
N TYR A 417 -19.84 -3.65 -2.78
CA TYR A 417 -19.32 -2.41 -2.23
C TYR A 417 -20.26 -1.25 -2.57
N ASP A 418 -20.50 -0.43 -1.54
CA ASP A 418 -21.49 0.63 -1.52
C ASP A 418 -20.80 1.88 -0.95
N GLY A 419 -20.19 2.65 -1.87
CA GLY A 419 -19.32 3.79 -1.58
C GLY A 419 -18.58 4.27 -2.82
N ILE A 420 -17.63 5.20 -2.64
CA ILE A 420 -16.81 5.76 -3.72
C ILE A 420 -15.43 5.08 -3.69
N LEU A 421 -15.10 4.34 -4.74
CA LEU A 421 -13.80 3.69 -4.92
C LEU A 421 -13.11 4.23 -6.18
N ILE A 422 -11.90 4.74 -5.99
CA ILE A 422 -11.05 5.27 -7.06
C ILE A 422 -9.82 4.37 -7.20
N LEU A 423 -9.50 4.04 -8.44
CA LEU A 423 -8.36 3.20 -8.80
C LEU A 423 -7.42 4.03 -9.63
N THR A 424 -6.12 4.02 -9.32
CA THR A 424 -5.11 4.59 -10.22
C THR A 424 -4.32 3.46 -10.87
N SER A 425 -3.95 3.66 -12.13
CA SER A 425 -3.06 2.74 -12.83
C SER A 425 -2.12 3.46 -13.75
N ASN A 426 -0.90 2.93 -13.85
CA ASN A 426 0.06 3.33 -14.87
C ASN A 426 0.03 2.39 -16.10
N ARG A 427 -0.71 1.27 -16.05
CA ARG A 427 -0.64 0.14 -17.00
C ARG A 427 -2.03 -0.38 -17.41
N VAL A 428 -2.65 0.29 -18.37
CA VAL A 428 -4.08 0.09 -18.68
C VAL A 428 -4.35 -1.16 -19.51
N GLY A 429 -3.36 -1.56 -20.31
CA GLY A 429 -3.45 -2.75 -21.16
C GLY A 429 -3.60 -4.05 -20.38
N LEU A 430 -3.35 -4.01 -19.07
CA LEU A 430 -3.30 -5.19 -18.23
C LEU A 430 -4.59 -5.43 -17.43
N PHE A 431 -5.67 -4.67 -17.53
CA PHE A 431 -6.88 -5.00 -16.73
C PHE A 431 -7.71 -6.16 -17.32
N ASP A 432 -8.19 -7.04 -16.45
CA ASP A 432 -9.17 -8.09 -16.75
C ASP A 432 -10.49 -7.50 -17.30
N GLU A 433 -11.10 -8.15 -18.30
CA GLU A 433 -12.35 -7.64 -18.90
C GLU A 433 -13.54 -7.63 -17.95
N ALA A 434 -13.64 -8.59 -17.03
CA ALA A 434 -14.71 -8.61 -16.03
C ALA A 434 -14.57 -7.49 -14.99
N PHE A 435 -13.40 -6.86 -14.92
CA PHE A 435 -13.17 -5.66 -14.13
C PHE A 435 -13.71 -4.40 -14.83
N LYS A 436 -13.43 -4.27 -16.13
CA LYS A 436 -13.87 -3.13 -16.94
C LYS A 436 -15.40 -2.99 -16.95
N SER A 437 -16.13 -4.11 -16.96
CA SER A 437 -17.60 -4.11 -16.93
C SER A 437 -18.22 -3.59 -15.63
N ARG A 438 -17.44 -3.50 -14.54
CA ARG A 438 -17.88 -3.00 -13.22
C ARG A 438 -17.44 -1.56 -12.94
N ILE A 439 -16.67 -0.93 -13.83
CA ILE A 439 -16.23 0.46 -13.69
C ILE A 439 -17.23 1.39 -14.38
N GLN A 440 -17.82 2.33 -13.64
CA GLN A 440 -18.76 3.31 -14.21
C GLN A 440 -18.04 4.42 -15.00
N LEU A 441 -16.85 4.82 -14.56
CA LEU A 441 -16.08 5.87 -15.24
C LEU A 441 -14.63 5.47 -15.41
N THR A 442 -14.13 5.50 -16.64
CA THR A 442 -12.72 5.33 -16.97
C THR A 442 -12.18 6.62 -17.59
N LEU A 443 -11.17 7.22 -16.95
CA LEU A 443 -10.54 8.47 -17.41
C LEU A 443 -9.08 8.26 -17.78
N ARG A 444 -8.75 8.63 -19.02
CA ARG A 444 -7.39 8.61 -19.56
C ARG A 444 -6.71 9.95 -19.40
N TYR A 445 -5.63 9.97 -18.61
CA TYR A 445 -4.70 11.08 -18.49
C TYR A 445 -3.60 10.95 -19.55
N LYS A 446 -3.60 11.87 -20.51
CA LYS A 446 -2.56 11.98 -21.54
C LYS A 446 -1.32 12.69 -20.99
N LYS A 447 -0.22 12.67 -21.74
CA LYS A 447 0.97 13.50 -21.46
C LYS A 447 0.53 14.97 -21.45
N LEU A 448 1.03 15.73 -20.48
CA LEU A 448 0.66 17.14 -20.30
C LEU A 448 1.14 17.96 -21.50
N GLU A 449 0.24 18.73 -22.10
CA GLU A 449 0.57 19.67 -23.17
C GLU A 449 1.16 20.97 -22.60
N LYS A 450 1.85 21.76 -23.45
CA LYS A 450 2.47 23.02 -23.03
C LYS A 450 1.50 23.98 -22.31
N PRO A 451 0.25 24.21 -22.79
CA PRO A 451 -0.71 25.06 -22.08
C PRO A 451 -1.06 24.54 -20.68
N GLN A 452 -1.22 23.22 -20.54
CA GLN A 452 -1.51 22.58 -19.26
C GLN A 452 -0.33 22.72 -18.30
N ARG A 453 0.91 22.54 -18.77
CA ARG A 453 2.12 22.76 -17.97
C ARG A 453 2.25 24.22 -17.51
N MET A 454 1.95 25.18 -18.38
CA MET A 454 1.92 26.60 -18.01
C MET A 454 0.93 26.86 -16.86
N GLN A 455 -0.27 26.29 -16.94
CA GLN A 455 -1.29 26.43 -15.89
C GLN A 455 -0.85 25.77 -14.57
N ILE A 456 -0.19 24.61 -14.63
CA ILE A 456 0.36 23.93 -13.44
C ILE A 456 1.43 24.81 -12.77
N TRP A 457 2.36 25.36 -13.55
CA TRP A 457 3.35 26.31 -13.05
C TRP A 457 2.69 27.51 -12.38
N ASP A 458 1.73 28.15 -13.05
CA ASP A 458 1.03 29.33 -12.52
C ASP A 458 0.26 29.03 -11.22
N ASN A 459 -0.38 27.86 -11.12
CA ASN A 459 -1.05 27.41 -9.91
C ASN A 459 -0.09 27.28 -8.73
N PHE A 460 1.11 26.72 -8.94
CA PHE A 460 2.12 26.61 -7.88
C PHE A 460 2.69 27.97 -7.49
N ILE A 461 2.97 28.85 -8.47
CA ILE A 461 3.48 30.20 -8.22
C ILE A 461 2.44 31.02 -7.43
N SER A 462 1.17 30.98 -7.83
CA SER A 462 0.07 31.66 -7.14
C SER A 462 -0.10 31.17 -5.70
N ARG A 463 0.09 29.87 -5.44
CA ARG A 463 0.10 29.34 -4.06
C ARG A 463 1.26 29.90 -3.24
N LEU A 464 2.46 30.01 -3.82
CA LEU A 464 3.62 30.58 -3.14
C LEU A 464 3.44 32.07 -2.80
N GLU A 465 2.80 32.83 -3.70
CA GLU A 465 2.41 34.23 -3.43
C GLU A 465 1.42 34.32 -2.25
N GLY A 466 0.45 33.41 -2.18
CA GLY A 466 -0.53 33.34 -1.07
C GLY A 466 0.10 33.14 0.31
N PHE A 467 1.22 32.41 0.39
CA PHE A 467 1.98 32.25 1.65
C PHE A 467 2.74 33.53 2.06
N GLN A 468 3.10 34.41 1.12
CA GLN A 468 3.75 35.70 1.40
C GLN A 468 2.78 36.80 1.82
N LEU A 469 1.53 36.73 1.38
CA LEU A 469 0.49 37.74 1.62
C LEU A 469 -0.33 37.49 2.90
N SER A 470 0.10 36.60 3.79
CA SER A 470 -0.54 36.36 5.09
C SER A 470 0.22 37.04 6.24
N PRO A 471 0.17 38.39 6.41
CA PRO A 471 0.61 39.03 7.63
C PRO A 471 -0.48 38.89 8.69
N GLN A 472 -0.07 38.56 9.93
CA GLN A 472 -0.83 38.55 11.20
C GLN A 472 -1.44 37.20 11.61
N ASN A 473 -0.71 36.47 12.47
CA ASN A 473 -1.15 36.01 13.80
C ASN A 473 -0.26 34.91 14.37
N HIS A 474 1.03 35.19 14.62
CA HIS A 474 1.78 34.41 15.60
C HIS A 474 2.64 35.34 16.47
N GLY A 475 2.35 35.33 17.77
CA GLY A 475 3.14 36.00 18.81
C GLY A 475 4.56 35.43 18.93
N PRO A 476 5.40 36.04 19.78
CA PRO A 476 6.83 35.76 19.78
C PRO A 476 7.10 34.36 20.32
N GLN A 477 8.00 33.65 19.64
CA GLN A 477 8.54 32.32 19.94
C GLN A 477 7.88 31.13 19.23
N ARG A 478 8.19 30.99 17.94
CA ARG A 478 8.52 29.67 17.38
C ARG A 478 10.00 29.66 17.00
N LYS A 479 10.78 28.83 17.69
CA LYS A 479 12.15 28.51 17.28
C LYS A 479 12.09 27.73 15.96
N PRO A 480 12.90 28.10 14.95
CA PRO A 480 12.97 27.36 13.70
C PRO A 480 13.79 26.08 13.90
N SER A 481 13.22 24.94 13.55
CA SER A 481 13.91 23.65 13.43
C SER A 481 13.69 23.16 12.00
N ILE A 482 14.65 22.78 11.17
CA ILE A 482 16.12 22.73 11.17
C ILE A 482 16.48 23.24 9.75
N HIS A 483 17.59 23.97 9.58
CA HIS A 483 18.02 24.76 8.40
C HIS A 483 17.57 26.23 8.43
N GLY A 484 18.29 27.04 9.22
CA GLY A 484 18.07 28.48 9.37
C GLY A 484 18.34 29.30 8.10
N GLY A 485 17.42 29.24 7.13
CA GLY A 485 17.32 30.16 6.01
C GLY A 485 16.21 31.18 6.24
N ILE A 486 16.49 32.45 5.94
CA ILE A 486 15.46 33.50 5.82
C ILE A 486 14.67 33.17 4.54
N ASP A 487 13.35 32.98 4.61
CA ASP A 487 12.51 32.86 3.40
C ASP A 487 12.38 34.26 2.79
N LEU A 488 13.22 34.56 1.79
CA LEU A 488 13.32 35.87 1.13
C LEU A 488 12.21 36.10 0.08
N GLY A 489 11.28 35.16 -0.05
CA GLY A 489 10.13 35.26 -0.92
C GLY A 489 10.40 34.87 -2.38
N ILE A 490 9.48 35.23 -3.29
CA ILE A 490 9.51 34.86 -4.71
C ILE A 490 9.43 36.11 -5.59
N ASN A 491 10.26 36.19 -6.62
CA ASN A 491 10.10 37.21 -7.65
C ASN A 491 9.06 36.77 -8.68
N SER A 492 7.79 36.72 -8.28
CA SER A 492 6.73 36.14 -9.11
C SER A 492 6.48 36.90 -10.41
N LYS A 493 6.70 38.22 -10.45
CA LYS A 493 6.60 39.03 -11.67
C LYS A 493 7.61 38.58 -12.74
N GLU A 494 8.82 38.23 -12.32
CA GLU A 494 9.87 37.73 -13.21
C GLU A 494 9.53 36.31 -13.70
N VAL A 495 9.16 35.43 -12.77
CA VAL A 495 8.79 34.03 -13.09
C VAL A 495 7.56 33.95 -14.01
N ARG A 496 6.53 34.76 -13.77
CA ARG A 496 5.30 34.79 -14.60
C ARG A 496 5.58 35.24 -16.04
N LYS A 497 6.49 36.21 -16.25
CA LYS A 497 6.92 36.63 -17.60
C LYS A 497 7.63 35.51 -18.38
N LYS A 498 8.15 34.51 -17.68
CA LYS A 498 8.94 33.40 -18.21
C LYS A 498 8.25 32.04 -18.09
N LEU A 499 6.94 32.02 -17.82
CA LEU A 499 6.15 30.79 -17.73
C LEU A 499 6.18 29.95 -19.00
N SER A 500 6.20 30.59 -20.17
CA SER A 500 6.34 29.89 -21.46
C SER A 500 7.65 29.09 -21.51
N ASP A 501 8.77 29.73 -21.14
CA ASP A 501 10.11 29.13 -21.14
C ASP A 501 10.20 27.95 -20.13
N LEU A 502 9.53 28.08 -18.98
CA LEU A 502 9.43 26.97 -18.00
C LEU A 502 8.59 25.80 -18.51
N ALA A 503 7.54 26.08 -19.27
CA ALA A 503 6.65 25.07 -19.83
C ALA A 503 7.20 24.38 -21.09
N ASP A 504 8.27 24.90 -21.70
CA ASP A 504 9.00 24.24 -22.79
C ASP A 504 9.73 22.99 -22.32
N ALA A 505 10.09 22.89 -21.04
CA ALA A 505 10.55 21.65 -20.46
C ALA A 505 9.38 20.65 -20.34
N GLU A 506 9.54 19.45 -20.89
CA GLU A 506 8.52 18.38 -20.89
C GLU A 506 8.37 17.68 -19.53
N LEU A 507 8.23 18.46 -18.46
CA LEU A 507 8.12 17.97 -17.10
C LEU A 507 6.67 17.58 -16.76
N ASN A 508 6.51 16.49 -16.02
CA ASN A 508 5.23 16.12 -15.42
C ASN A 508 4.94 16.95 -14.15
N GLY A 509 3.71 16.88 -13.62
CA GLY A 509 3.31 17.69 -12.46
C GLY A 509 4.12 17.40 -11.19
N ARG A 510 4.64 16.18 -11.02
CA ARG A 510 5.50 15.80 -9.88
C ARG A 510 6.89 16.41 -10.02
N GLU A 511 7.44 16.36 -11.23
CA GLU A 511 8.73 16.98 -11.57
C GLU A 511 8.68 18.49 -11.43
N ILE A 512 7.60 19.16 -11.87
CA ILE A 512 7.39 20.59 -11.68
C ILE A 512 7.40 20.95 -10.18
N ARG A 513 6.66 20.19 -9.35
CA ARG A 513 6.66 20.40 -7.88
C ARG A 513 8.06 20.23 -7.28
N ASN A 514 8.78 19.19 -7.69
CA ASN A 514 10.14 18.93 -7.21
C ASN A 514 11.09 20.05 -7.65
N ALA A 515 11.00 20.51 -8.90
CA ALA A 515 11.80 21.60 -9.42
C ALA A 515 11.60 22.89 -8.63
N ILE A 516 10.35 23.23 -8.28
CA ILE A 516 10.03 24.37 -7.41
C ILE A 516 10.63 24.19 -6.02
N SER A 517 10.48 23.01 -5.41
CA SER A 517 11.02 22.75 -4.07
C SER A 517 12.55 22.88 -4.04
N THR A 518 13.24 22.30 -5.01
CA THR A 518 14.70 22.38 -5.14
C THR A 518 15.16 23.80 -5.46
N ALA A 519 14.44 24.53 -6.32
CA ALA A 519 14.75 25.93 -6.62
C ALA A 519 14.59 26.83 -5.39
N ARG A 520 13.59 26.57 -4.53
CA ARG A 520 13.46 27.27 -3.24
C ARG A 520 14.64 27.00 -2.31
N GLN A 521 15.08 25.75 -2.21
CA GLN A 521 16.26 25.39 -1.40
C GLN A 521 17.53 26.05 -1.94
N LEU A 522 17.70 26.09 -3.26
CA LEU A 522 18.82 26.78 -3.91
C LEU A 522 18.79 28.28 -3.65
N ALA A 523 17.62 28.92 -3.74
CA ALA A 523 17.44 30.34 -3.43
C ALA A 523 17.74 30.65 -1.96
N MET A 524 17.27 29.80 -1.04
CA MET A 524 17.59 29.91 0.40
C MET A 524 19.09 29.78 0.66
N PHE A 525 19.76 28.84 0.00
CA PHE A 525 21.22 28.67 0.10
C PHE A 525 21.96 29.92 -0.43
N ARG A 526 21.50 30.48 -1.55
CA ARG A 526 22.05 31.71 -2.15
C ARG A 526 21.65 33.00 -1.45
N LYS A 527 20.73 32.93 -0.48
CA LYS A 527 20.20 34.09 0.25
C LYS A 527 19.64 35.16 -0.68
N GLU A 528 18.88 34.74 -1.67
CA GLU A 528 18.15 35.63 -2.59
C GLU A 528 16.69 35.15 -2.79
N PRO A 529 15.76 36.01 -3.23
CA PRO A 529 14.41 35.59 -3.56
C PRO A 529 14.40 34.56 -4.69
N MET A 530 13.46 33.61 -4.67
CA MET A 530 13.35 32.61 -5.74
C MET A 530 12.91 33.31 -7.04
N GLY A 531 13.84 33.40 -7.99
CA GLY A 531 13.63 33.93 -9.35
C GLY A 531 13.68 32.86 -10.44
N PHE A 532 13.56 33.28 -11.70
CA PHE A 532 13.55 32.36 -12.85
C PHE A 532 14.87 31.57 -12.98
N GLU A 533 16.00 32.20 -12.70
CA GLU A 533 17.32 31.56 -12.79
C GLU A 533 17.47 30.32 -11.90
N HIS A 534 16.84 30.30 -10.73
CA HIS A 534 16.87 29.14 -9.84
C HIS A 534 16.12 27.96 -10.44
N LEU A 535 14.95 28.22 -11.02
CA LEU A 535 14.14 27.21 -11.70
C LEU A 535 14.86 26.70 -12.94
N ARG A 536 15.45 27.60 -13.73
CA ARG A 536 16.22 27.24 -14.93
C ARG A 536 17.37 26.27 -14.60
N VAL A 537 18.18 26.57 -13.59
CA VAL A 537 19.31 25.71 -13.17
C VAL A 537 18.84 24.30 -12.81
N VAL A 538 17.74 24.18 -12.06
CA VAL A 538 17.21 22.88 -11.64
C VAL A 538 16.62 22.11 -12.82
N ILE A 539 15.91 22.80 -13.73
CA ILE A 539 15.35 22.20 -14.94
C ILE A 539 16.45 21.74 -15.89
N ASP A 540 17.51 22.53 -16.07
CA ASP A 540 18.65 22.16 -16.92
C ASP A 540 19.37 20.92 -16.39
N GLU A 541 19.50 20.76 -15.07
CA GLU A 541 20.06 19.55 -14.47
C GLU A 541 19.13 18.34 -14.64
N ALA A 542 17.82 18.52 -14.46
CA ALA A 542 16.84 17.47 -14.71
C ALA A 542 16.82 17.02 -16.19
N LYS A 543 17.03 17.95 -17.13
CA LYS A 543 17.17 17.66 -18.56
C LYS A 543 18.39 16.82 -18.89
N LYS A 544 19.53 16.99 -18.19
CA LYS A 544 20.71 16.13 -18.39
C LYS A 544 20.41 14.67 -18.05
N PHE A 545 19.67 14.44 -16.96
CA PHE A 545 19.26 13.10 -16.55
C PHE A 545 18.20 12.52 -17.49
N ALA A 546 17.22 13.32 -17.93
CA ALA A 546 16.24 12.88 -18.92
C ALA A 546 16.90 12.57 -20.28
N GLY A 547 17.85 13.39 -20.73
CA GLY A 547 18.65 13.14 -21.93
C GLY A 547 19.48 11.86 -21.82
N TYR A 548 20.11 11.62 -20.67
CA TYR A 548 20.79 10.34 -20.39
C TYR A 548 19.81 9.15 -20.40
N LEU A 549 18.59 9.30 -19.90
CA LEU A 549 17.55 8.27 -19.97
C LEU A 549 16.99 8.07 -21.39
N GLU A 550 16.91 9.11 -22.21
CA GLU A 550 16.52 9.01 -23.63
C GLU A 550 17.63 8.38 -24.48
N GLU A 551 18.90 8.68 -24.17
CA GLU A 551 20.08 8.00 -24.71
C GLU A 551 20.11 6.51 -24.30
N LEU A 552 19.68 6.18 -23.08
CA LEU A 552 19.50 4.79 -22.59
C LEU A 552 18.23 4.10 -23.10
N ARG A 553 17.32 4.82 -23.76
CA ARG A 553 16.04 4.28 -24.26
C ARG A 553 15.92 4.34 -25.77
N ASP A 554 16.96 4.80 -26.45
CA ASP A 554 17.01 5.01 -27.91
C ASP A 554 15.77 5.76 -28.46
N GLY A 555 15.21 6.69 -27.65
CA GLY A 555 14.02 7.47 -28.01
C GLY A 555 12.66 6.75 -27.88
N LEU A 556 12.58 5.56 -27.28
CA LEU A 556 11.34 4.80 -27.07
C LEU A 556 10.57 5.26 -25.83
N THR A 557 9.23 5.34 -25.92
CA THR A 557 8.37 5.72 -24.79
C THR A 557 8.14 4.56 -23.83
N PRO A 558 7.75 4.78 -22.55
CA PRO A 558 7.37 3.70 -21.64
C PRO A 558 6.23 2.80 -22.16
N ASP A 559 5.36 3.32 -23.03
CA ASP A 559 4.33 2.52 -23.71
C ASP A 559 4.94 1.64 -24.83
N ASP A 560 6.00 2.10 -25.49
CA ASP A 560 6.78 1.30 -26.47
C ASP A 560 7.61 0.22 -25.75
N ILE A 561 8.15 0.54 -24.58
CA ILE A 561 8.83 -0.40 -23.68
C ILE A 561 7.84 -1.41 -23.08
N MET A 562 6.60 -1.01 -22.75
CA MET A 562 5.57 -1.97 -22.32
C MET A 562 5.13 -2.89 -23.46
N LYS A 563 5.05 -2.39 -24.70
CA LYS A 563 4.84 -3.26 -25.87
C LYS A 563 6.02 -4.21 -26.07
N SER A 564 7.25 -3.78 -25.81
CA SER A 564 8.44 -4.64 -25.92
C SER A 564 8.61 -5.61 -24.74
N GLU A 565 8.14 -5.28 -23.53
CA GLU A 565 8.21 -6.18 -22.36
C GLU A 565 7.18 -7.32 -22.44
N MET A 566 6.06 -7.14 -23.14
CA MET A 566 5.11 -8.23 -23.41
C MET A 566 5.57 -9.17 -24.54
N THR A 567 6.59 -8.79 -25.30
CA THR A 567 7.19 -9.58 -26.37
C THR A 567 8.71 -9.40 -26.35
N ARG A 568 9.46 -10.25 -25.64
CA ARG A 568 10.86 -10.55 -26.05
C ARG A 568 10.86 -11.31 -27.40
N GLN A 569 10.20 -10.73 -28.40
CA GLN A 569 10.17 -11.15 -29.78
C GLN A 569 10.66 -9.95 -30.58
N HIS A 570 11.86 -10.09 -31.15
CA HIS A 570 12.44 -9.09 -32.02
C HIS A 570 11.78 -9.19 -33.40
N ASN A 571 10.76 -8.37 -33.67
CA ASN A 571 10.05 -8.32 -34.97
C ASN A 571 10.88 -7.66 -36.10
N VAL A 572 12.19 -7.68 -35.96
CA VAL A 572 13.13 -7.15 -36.95
C VAL A 572 13.49 -8.28 -37.90
N VAL A 573 13.39 -8.01 -39.19
CA VAL A 573 13.78 -8.92 -40.27
C VAL A 573 14.83 -8.19 -41.11
N PRO A 574 15.95 -8.83 -41.48
CA PRO A 574 16.97 -8.17 -42.30
C PRO A 574 16.45 -7.89 -43.72
N ASP A 575 17.26 -7.17 -44.50
CA ASP A 575 16.97 -6.94 -45.92
C ASP A 575 16.71 -8.25 -46.68
N ALA A 576 15.84 -8.17 -47.70
CA ALA A 576 15.38 -9.31 -48.48
C ALA A 576 16.52 -10.20 -49.04
N SER A 577 17.70 -9.62 -49.29
CA SER A 577 18.88 -10.36 -49.76
C SER A 577 19.48 -11.32 -48.74
N LEU A 578 19.33 -11.05 -47.44
CA LEU A 578 19.86 -11.91 -46.36
C LEU A 578 18.91 -13.04 -45.98
N VAL A 579 17.63 -12.91 -46.35
CA VAL A 579 16.58 -13.90 -46.06
C VAL A 579 16.14 -14.68 -47.30
N SER A 580 16.78 -14.48 -48.44
CA SER A 580 16.41 -15.15 -49.70
C SER A 580 16.55 -16.67 -49.66
N GLU A 581 17.47 -17.17 -48.84
CA GLU A 581 17.73 -18.60 -48.63
C GLU A 581 16.83 -19.23 -47.55
N ILE A 582 16.01 -18.44 -46.85
CA ILE A 582 15.13 -18.93 -45.79
C ILE A 582 13.91 -19.60 -46.42
N THR A 583 13.80 -20.91 -46.21
CA THR A 583 12.71 -21.73 -46.76
C THR A 583 11.46 -21.75 -45.88
N HIS A 584 11.63 -21.61 -44.57
CA HIS A 584 10.55 -21.66 -43.58
C HIS A 584 10.76 -20.56 -42.52
N VAL A 585 9.66 -19.91 -42.13
CA VAL A 585 9.62 -18.99 -40.99
C VAL A 585 8.42 -19.35 -40.11
N ALA A 586 8.62 -19.43 -38.80
CA ALA A 586 7.56 -19.68 -37.84
C ALA A 586 7.29 -18.42 -37.01
N LEU A 587 6.02 -18.05 -36.91
CA LEU A 587 5.54 -16.98 -36.05
C LEU A 587 5.40 -17.51 -34.62
N ALA A 588 6.41 -17.25 -33.80
CA ALA A 588 6.44 -17.59 -32.38
C ALA A 588 5.85 -16.42 -31.56
N PHE A 589 4.94 -16.63 -30.61
CA PHE A 589 4.17 -17.84 -30.33
C PHE A 589 2.67 -17.56 -30.25
N MET A 590 1.88 -18.55 -30.65
CA MET A 590 0.45 -18.63 -30.36
C MET A 590 0.24 -19.50 -29.11
N THR A 591 -0.50 -18.98 -28.13
CA THR A 591 -0.79 -19.70 -26.89
C THR A 591 -1.72 -20.92 -27.16
N PRO A 592 -1.38 -22.13 -26.70
CA PRO A 592 -2.16 -23.33 -26.97
C PRO A 592 -3.55 -23.29 -26.33
N ALA A 593 -3.75 -22.51 -25.26
CA ALA A 593 -5.06 -22.34 -24.62
C ALA A 593 -6.14 -21.77 -25.56
N VAL A 594 -5.75 -21.03 -26.60
CA VAL A 594 -6.67 -20.49 -27.62
C VAL A 594 -7.40 -21.60 -28.36
N PHE A 595 -6.78 -22.78 -28.52
CA PHE A 595 -7.37 -23.89 -29.27
C PHE A 595 -8.30 -24.77 -28.43
N ASN A 596 -8.45 -24.51 -27.13
CA ASN A 596 -9.40 -25.21 -26.27
C ASN A 596 -10.80 -24.58 -26.24
N GLN A 597 -11.04 -23.52 -27.03
CA GLN A 597 -12.31 -22.81 -27.01
C GLN A 597 -13.41 -23.63 -27.72
N PRO A 598 -14.60 -23.80 -27.10
CA PRO A 598 -15.65 -24.65 -27.64
C PRO A 598 -16.43 -24.02 -28.79
N ASP A 599 -16.37 -22.70 -28.96
CA ASP A 599 -17.07 -21.98 -30.03
C ASP A 599 -16.08 -21.38 -31.06
N PRO A 600 -15.92 -22.03 -32.23
CA PRO A 600 -15.07 -21.55 -33.31
C PRO A 600 -15.44 -20.15 -33.82
N ALA A 601 -16.71 -19.72 -33.70
CA ALA A 601 -17.14 -18.41 -34.19
C ALA A 601 -16.63 -17.24 -33.33
N THR A 602 -16.24 -17.54 -32.09
CA THR A 602 -15.69 -16.55 -31.14
C THR A 602 -14.18 -16.64 -30.98
N ALA A 603 -13.53 -17.61 -31.64
CA ALA A 603 -12.10 -17.81 -31.58
C ALA A 603 -11.38 -16.63 -32.24
N SER A 604 -10.80 -15.76 -31.41
CA SER A 604 -9.84 -14.75 -31.84
C SER A 604 -8.43 -15.34 -31.77
N PHE A 605 -7.64 -15.15 -32.83
CA PHE A 605 -6.22 -15.54 -32.88
C PHE A 605 -5.36 -14.27 -32.78
N PRO A 606 -4.99 -13.83 -31.57
CA PRO A 606 -4.38 -12.52 -31.35
C PRO A 606 -2.89 -12.52 -31.73
N PHE A 607 -2.58 -12.45 -33.02
CA PHE A 607 -1.21 -12.30 -33.46
C PHE A 607 -0.68 -10.88 -33.23
N PHE A 608 0.62 -10.76 -32.92
CA PHE A 608 1.30 -9.45 -32.93
C PHE A 608 1.49 -8.89 -34.36
N THR A 609 1.36 -9.74 -35.38
CA THR A 609 1.46 -9.39 -36.80
C THR A 609 0.70 -10.41 -37.66
N SER A 610 0.35 -10.11 -38.91
CA SER A 610 -0.33 -11.07 -39.77
C SER A 610 0.65 -11.99 -40.53
N VAL A 611 0.19 -13.18 -40.89
CA VAL A 611 0.91 -14.11 -41.78
C VAL A 611 1.28 -13.41 -43.10
N ASP A 612 0.37 -12.63 -43.67
CA ASP A 612 0.63 -11.89 -44.92
C ASP A 612 1.70 -10.81 -44.77
N ALA A 613 1.69 -10.08 -43.65
CA ALA A 613 2.70 -9.06 -43.37
C ALA A 613 4.10 -9.69 -43.29
N ILE A 614 4.21 -10.85 -42.64
CA ILE A 614 5.47 -11.59 -42.55
C ILE A 614 5.86 -12.19 -43.89
N ARG A 615 4.92 -12.81 -44.59
CA ARG A 615 5.15 -13.39 -45.93
C ARG A 615 5.76 -12.36 -46.88
N SER A 616 5.34 -11.10 -46.80
CA SER A 616 5.87 -10.00 -47.63
C SER A 616 7.34 -9.66 -47.37
N LYS A 617 7.89 -10.06 -46.22
CA LYS A 617 9.29 -9.80 -45.84
C LYS A 617 10.26 -10.88 -46.33
N PHE A 618 9.78 -12.02 -46.83
CA PHE A 618 10.61 -13.15 -47.27
C PHE A 618 10.46 -13.41 -48.77
N ALA A 619 11.35 -14.22 -49.33
CA ALA A 619 11.32 -14.57 -50.74
C ALA A 619 10.01 -15.28 -51.14
N THR A 620 9.58 -15.08 -52.39
CA THR A 620 8.42 -15.80 -52.92
C THR A 620 8.66 -17.31 -52.85
N GLY A 621 7.78 -18.03 -52.17
CA GLY A 621 7.89 -19.48 -51.95
C GLY A 621 8.27 -19.88 -50.52
N THR A 622 8.78 -18.95 -49.70
CA THR A 622 9.01 -19.19 -48.26
C THR A 622 7.72 -19.58 -47.56
N LYS A 623 7.77 -20.65 -46.77
CA LYS A 623 6.64 -21.16 -46.00
C LYS A 623 6.52 -20.41 -44.68
N VAL A 624 5.35 -19.84 -44.42
CA VAL A 624 5.06 -19.11 -43.19
C VAL A 624 4.16 -19.96 -42.31
N MET A 625 4.70 -20.40 -41.18
CA MET A 625 4.05 -21.27 -40.19
C MET A 625 3.73 -20.48 -38.92
N VAL A 626 2.88 -21.03 -38.06
CA VAL A 626 2.61 -20.49 -36.72
C VAL A 626 3.16 -21.48 -35.70
N ALA A 627 4.05 -21.01 -34.82
CA ALA A 627 4.54 -21.81 -33.70
C ALA A 627 3.57 -21.69 -32.52
N ILE A 628 3.12 -22.81 -31.99
CA ILE A 628 2.16 -22.92 -30.90
C ILE A 628 2.89 -23.41 -29.66
N GLY A 629 2.81 -22.68 -28.55
CA GLY A 629 3.45 -23.05 -27.28
C GLY A 629 4.68 -22.21 -26.95
N GLY A 630 5.80 -22.88 -26.69
CA GLY A 630 7.05 -22.32 -26.16
C GLY A 630 7.23 -22.54 -24.66
N TRP A 631 8.43 -22.22 -24.18
CA TRP A 631 8.85 -22.46 -22.80
C TRP A 631 7.87 -21.94 -21.74
N GLY A 632 7.37 -22.85 -20.90
CA GLY A 632 6.45 -22.56 -19.79
C GLY A 632 4.96 -22.57 -20.15
N ASP A 633 4.58 -22.68 -21.42
CA ASP A 633 3.17 -22.67 -21.87
C ASP A 633 2.63 -24.08 -22.18
N THR A 634 2.62 -24.96 -21.17
CA THR A 634 2.27 -26.39 -21.37
C THR A 634 0.80 -26.72 -21.10
N LYS A 635 0.12 -25.96 -20.24
CA LYS A 635 -1.22 -26.33 -19.73
C LYS A 635 -2.29 -26.38 -20.82
N GLY A 636 -2.21 -25.49 -21.82
CA GLY A 636 -3.12 -25.51 -22.96
C GLY A 636 -3.04 -26.82 -23.74
N PHE A 637 -1.83 -27.36 -23.91
CA PHE A 637 -1.63 -28.66 -24.53
C PHE A 637 -2.14 -29.80 -23.66
N SER A 638 -1.88 -29.79 -22.35
CA SER A 638 -2.41 -30.83 -21.45
C SER A 638 -3.94 -30.88 -21.50
N ILE A 639 -4.63 -29.73 -21.52
CA ILE A 639 -6.09 -29.69 -21.67
C ILE A 639 -6.50 -30.24 -23.05
N GLY A 640 -5.85 -29.79 -24.12
CA GLY A 640 -6.15 -30.22 -25.48
C GLY A 640 -5.88 -31.70 -25.73
N ALA A 641 -4.93 -32.31 -25.02
CA ALA A 641 -4.52 -33.71 -25.20
C ALA A 641 -5.36 -34.71 -24.38
N ALA A 642 -6.07 -34.25 -23.34
CA ALA A 642 -6.60 -35.08 -22.26
C ALA A 642 -7.59 -36.17 -22.72
N THR A 643 -8.52 -35.84 -23.61
CA THR A 643 -9.53 -36.77 -24.14
C THR A 643 -9.60 -36.69 -25.66
N GLN A 644 -10.20 -37.70 -26.29
CA GLN A 644 -10.41 -37.71 -27.74
C GLN A 644 -11.21 -36.48 -28.20
N GLU A 645 -12.26 -36.11 -27.46
CA GLU A 645 -13.09 -34.94 -27.75
C GLU A 645 -12.27 -33.64 -27.68
N SER A 646 -11.48 -33.46 -26.62
CA SER A 646 -10.62 -32.27 -26.47
C SER A 646 -9.58 -32.18 -27.58
N ARG A 647 -8.99 -33.31 -28.00
CA ARG A 647 -8.00 -33.33 -29.09
C ARG A 647 -8.60 -32.99 -30.44
N MET A 648 -9.78 -33.53 -30.72
CA MET A 648 -10.51 -33.19 -31.94
C MET A 648 -10.86 -31.70 -31.98
N LEU A 649 -11.34 -31.13 -30.86
CA LEU A 649 -11.61 -29.70 -30.76
C LEU A 649 -10.34 -28.86 -31.00
N PHE A 650 -9.25 -29.20 -30.31
CA PHE A 650 -7.96 -28.54 -30.44
C PHE A 650 -7.46 -28.56 -31.89
N ALA A 651 -7.54 -29.72 -32.55
CA ALA A 651 -7.16 -29.90 -33.94
C ALA A 651 -8.03 -29.10 -34.92
N GLN A 652 -9.36 -29.04 -34.69
CA GLN A 652 -10.26 -28.25 -35.54
C GLN A 652 -10.01 -26.75 -35.40
N ASN A 653 -9.73 -26.27 -34.18
CA ASN A 653 -9.42 -24.86 -33.97
C ASN A 653 -8.06 -24.48 -34.59
N ILE A 654 -7.07 -25.38 -34.56
CA ILE A 654 -5.82 -25.20 -35.32
C ILE A 654 -6.10 -25.09 -36.81
N LYS A 655 -6.94 -25.97 -37.36
CA LYS A 655 -7.34 -25.91 -38.78
C LYS A 655 -7.98 -24.57 -39.12
N GLN A 656 -8.93 -24.10 -38.31
CA GLN A 656 -9.58 -22.82 -38.51
C GLN A 656 -8.59 -21.65 -38.50
N MET A 657 -7.61 -21.66 -37.58
CA MET A 657 -6.54 -20.66 -37.55
C MET A 657 -5.72 -20.69 -38.84
N VAL A 658 -5.29 -21.87 -39.29
CA VAL A 658 -4.50 -22.02 -40.51
C VAL A 658 -5.26 -21.54 -41.75
N GLU A 659 -6.56 -21.83 -41.83
CA GLU A 659 -7.44 -21.39 -42.93
C GLU A 659 -7.69 -19.88 -42.91
N SER A 660 -7.98 -19.31 -41.74
CA SER A 660 -8.30 -17.88 -41.59
C SER A 660 -7.09 -16.97 -41.78
N THR A 661 -5.89 -17.47 -41.47
CA THR A 661 -4.65 -16.69 -41.55
C THR A 661 -3.88 -16.89 -42.86
N GLY A 662 -4.16 -17.97 -43.59
CA GLY A 662 -3.36 -18.35 -44.76
C GLY A 662 -1.98 -18.92 -44.41
N ALA A 663 -1.78 -19.41 -43.19
CA ALA A 663 -0.53 -20.08 -42.81
C ALA A 663 -0.30 -21.36 -43.64
N ASP A 664 0.96 -21.67 -43.93
CA ASP A 664 1.37 -22.89 -44.65
C ASP A 664 1.36 -24.13 -43.74
N GLY A 665 1.31 -23.93 -42.43
CA GLY A 665 1.33 -25.01 -41.44
C GLY A 665 1.52 -24.51 -40.01
N VAL A 666 1.76 -25.45 -39.10
CA VAL A 666 2.01 -25.18 -37.68
C VAL A 666 3.27 -25.86 -37.18
N ASP A 667 3.95 -25.22 -36.25
CA ASP A 667 5.01 -25.81 -35.44
C ASP A 667 4.46 -26.03 -34.02
N ILE A 668 4.55 -27.24 -33.49
CA ILE A 668 4.05 -27.58 -32.15
C ILE A 668 5.22 -27.63 -31.19
N ASP A 669 5.32 -26.62 -30.33
CA ASP A 669 6.38 -26.44 -29.36
C ASP A 669 5.87 -26.67 -27.93
N TRP A 670 5.65 -27.94 -27.59
CA TRP A 670 5.26 -28.34 -26.24
C TRP A 670 6.51 -28.68 -25.43
N GLU A 671 6.80 -27.90 -24.38
CA GLU A 671 8.02 -28.03 -23.57
C GLU A 671 7.78 -28.46 -22.10
N TYR A 672 7.76 -29.76 -21.74
CA TYR A 672 7.75 -30.94 -22.60
C TYR A 672 6.64 -31.92 -22.19
N PRO A 673 6.08 -32.70 -23.14
CA PRO A 673 5.10 -33.72 -22.81
C PRO A 673 5.73 -34.79 -21.92
N GLY A 674 5.07 -35.12 -20.82
CA GLY A 674 5.57 -36.08 -19.82
C GLY A 674 6.41 -35.44 -18.70
N GLY A 675 6.71 -34.14 -18.78
CA GLY A 675 7.33 -33.37 -17.70
C GLY A 675 8.66 -32.72 -18.06
N ASN A 676 9.44 -32.37 -17.04
CA ASN A 676 10.70 -31.60 -17.15
C ASN A 676 10.61 -30.20 -17.81
N GLY A 677 9.41 -29.66 -18.04
CA GLY A 677 9.20 -28.26 -18.44
C GLY A 677 9.56 -27.26 -17.34
N GLU A 678 9.21 -25.99 -17.50
CA GLU A 678 9.45 -24.92 -16.50
C GLU A 678 8.88 -25.29 -15.11
N ASP A 679 7.77 -26.04 -15.07
CA ASP A 679 7.03 -26.40 -13.86
C ASP A 679 7.49 -27.73 -13.21
N TRP A 680 8.64 -28.29 -13.58
CA TRP A 680 9.06 -29.64 -13.17
C TRP A 680 9.23 -29.86 -11.65
N LYS A 681 9.44 -28.77 -10.89
CA LYS A 681 9.52 -28.80 -9.42
C LYS A 681 8.15 -28.68 -8.75
N GLN A 682 7.20 -28.10 -9.45
CA GLN A 682 5.84 -27.84 -9.00
C GLN A 682 4.90 -28.99 -9.37
N VAL A 683 5.08 -29.58 -10.56
CA VAL A 683 4.29 -30.68 -11.09
C VAL A 683 5.21 -31.87 -11.36
N PRO A 684 5.14 -32.94 -10.54
CA PRO A 684 5.94 -34.15 -10.75
C PRO A 684 5.63 -34.82 -12.10
N ASN A 685 6.66 -35.38 -12.74
CA ASN A 685 6.50 -36.12 -14.00
C ASN A 685 5.47 -37.26 -13.92
N THR A 686 5.24 -37.83 -12.73
CA THR A 686 4.21 -38.86 -12.51
C THR A 686 2.80 -38.36 -12.82
N GLU A 687 2.51 -37.08 -12.58
CA GLU A 687 1.21 -36.48 -12.90
C GLU A 687 1.04 -36.22 -14.40
N LYS A 688 2.15 -36.09 -15.13
CA LYS A 688 2.21 -35.87 -16.57
C LYS A 688 2.47 -37.14 -17.38
N ALA A 689 2.62 -38.30 -16.73
CA ALA A 689 2.99 -39.55 -17.40
C ALA A 689 2.01 -39.95 -18.52
N TRP A 690 0.73 -39.60 -18.40
CA TRP A 690 -0.28 -39.86 -19.43
C TRP A 690 -0.06 -39.04 -20.72
N GLU A 691 0.62 -37.89 -20.64
CA GLU A 691 0.93 -37.03 -21.80
C GLU A 691 1.86 -37.74 -22.80
N ILE A 692 2.68 -38.69 -22.32
CA ILE A 692 3.61 -39.49 -23.14
C ILE A 692 2.86 -40.20 -24.27
N ASP A 693 1.72 -40.82 -23.95
CA ASP A 693 0.91 -41.54 -24.92
C ASP A 693 -0.15 -40.67 -25.61
N ALA A 694 -0.53 -39.55 -24.98
CA ALA A 694 -1.48 -38.61 -25.54
C ALA A 694 -0.87 -37.71 -26.63
N TYR A 695 0.41 -37.35 -26.53
CA TYR A 695 1.07 -36.44 -27.47
C TYR A 695 1.09 -36.96 -28.93
N PRO A 696 1.45 -38.23 -29.21
CA PRO A 696 1.34 -38.77 -30.57
C PRO A 696 -0.10 -38.78 -31.10
N GLN A 697 -1.10 -38.97 -30.22
CA GLN A 697 -2.51 -38.94 -30.61
C GLN A 697 -2.94 -37.52 -30.99
N LEU A 698 -2.56 -36.51 -30.20
CA LEU A 698 -2.83 -35.10 -30.50
C LEU A 698 -2.24 -34.71 -31.86
N LEU A 699 -0.99 -35.06 -32.15
CA LEU A 699 -0.38 -34.77 -33.45
C LEU A 699 -1.07 -35.51 -34.60
N SER A 700 -1.55 -36.73 -34.38
CA SER A 700 -2.35 -37.48 -35.36
C SER A 700 -3.69 -36.80 -35.64
N ASP A 701 -4.37 -36.30 -34.61
CA ASP A 701 -5.65 -35.59 -34.73
C ASP A 701 -5.45 -34.24 -35.46
N ILE A 702 -4.37 -33.50 -35.15
CA ILE A 702 -3.98 -32.27 -35.87
C ILE A 702 -3.69 -32.57 -37.35
N ARG A 703 -2.90 -33.61 -37.65
CA ARG A 703 -2.65 -34.04 -39.04
C ARG A 703 -3.94 -34.38 -39.78
N SER A 704 -4.86 -35.07 -39.11
CA SER A 704 -6.14 -35.47 -39.70
C SER A 704 -7.02 -34.26 -40.00
N ALA A 705 -7.02 -33.23 -39.14
CA ALA A 705 -7.76 -31.99 -39.36
C ALA A 705 -7.16 -31.12 -40.48
N LEU A 706 -5.84 -30.93 -40.47
CA LEU A 706 -5.13 -30.08 -41.43
C LEU A 706 -4.98 -30.70 -42.83
N GLY A 707 -5.09 -32.02 -42.93
CA GLY A 707 -4.90 -32.76 -44.17
C GLY A 707 -3.41 -32.96 -44.54
N PRO A 708 -3.14 -33.56 -45.72
CA PRO A 708 -1.79 -33.93 -46.13
C PRO A 708 -0.93 -32.75 -46.59
N ASP A 709 -1.55 -31.66 -47.07
CA ASP A 709 -0.86 -30.59 -47.78
C ASP A 709 -0.23 -29.54 -46.86
N LYS A 710 -0.78 -29.36 -45.65
CA LYS A 710 -0.26 -28.40 -44.67
C LYS A 710 0.95 -28.95 -43.95
N LEU A 711 1.89 -28.07 -43.60
CA LEU A 711 3.09 -28.46 -42.86
C LEU A 711 2.78 -28.64 -41.37
N ILE A 712 3.40 -29.66 -40.76
CA ILE A 712 3.44 -29.82 -39.31
C ILE A 712 4.88 -30.14 -38.92
N SER A 713 5.45 -29.29 -38.08
CA SER A 713 6.73 -29.53 -37.41
C SER A 713 6.55 -29.51 -35.89
N VAL A 714 7.61 -29.90 -35.19
CA VAL A 714 7.69 -29.87 -33.74
C VAL A 714 9.06 -29.34 -33.34
N ALA A 715 9.10 -28.47 -32.33
CA ALA A 715 10.32 -28.18 -31.58
C ALA A 715 10.45 -29.22 -30.46
N VAL A 716 11.63 -29.86 -30.38
CA VAL A 716 11.85 -31.01 -29.48
C VAL A 716 13.14 -30.85 -28.66
N PRO A 717 13.18 -31.39 -27.43
CA PRO A 717 14.28 -31.15 -26.51
C PRO A 717 15.62 -31.66 -27.03
N GLY A 718 16.68 -30.88 -26.85
CA GLY A 718 18.04 -31.35 -27.14
C GLY A 718 18.63 -32.28 -26.07
N LEU A 719 18.12 -32.22 -24.83
CA LEU A 719 18.67 -32.97 -23.70
C LEU A 719 17.98 -34.33 -23.54
N ALA A 720 18.77 -35.40 -23.44
CA ALA A 720 18.25 -36.76 -23.26
C ALA A 720 17.33 -36.93 -22.04
N ARG A 721 17.61 -36.20 -20.95
CA ARG A 721 16.78 -36.20 -19.74
C ARG A 721 15.34 -35.71 -19.99
N ASP A 722 15.16 -34.85 -20.99
CA ASP A 722 13.89 -34.19 -21.32
C ASP A 722 13.12 -34.91 -22.44
N MET A 723 13.71 -35.96 -23.04
CA MET A 723 13.11 -36.76 -24.11
C MET A 723 12.03 -37.76 -23.64
N ILE A 724 11.30 -37.47 -22.55
CA ILE A 724 10.40 -38.42 -21.86
C ILE A 724 9.34 -39.00 -22.82
N ALA A 725 8.67 -38.15 -23.60
CA ALA A 725 7.67 -38.58 -24.59
C ALA A 725 8.25 -39.07 -25.93
N PHE A 726 9.57 -38.95 -26.13
CA PHE A 726 10.26 -39.19 -27.39
C PHE A 726 11.03 -40.51 -27.39
N SER A 727 10.41 -41.55 -26.84
CA SER A 727 10.90 -42.93 -26.95
C SER A 727 10.85 -43.43 -28.39
N LYS A 728 11.58 -44.50 -28.71
CA LYS A 728 11.56 -45.13 -30.04
C LYS A 728 10.14 -45.43 -30.55
N ASP A 729 9.29 -45.98 -29.69
CA ASP A 729 7.92 -46.36 -30.06
C ASP A 729 7.02 -45.15 -30.29
N ASN A 730 7.17 -44.10 -29.48
CA ASN A 730 6.37 -42.89 -29.66
C ASN A 730 6.87 -42.02 -30.80
N LEU A 731 8.19 -41.91 -31.02
CA LEU A 731 8.75 -41.23 -32.19
C LEU A 731 8.28 -41.86 -33.50
N ALA A 732 8.14 -43.19 -33.57
CA ALA A 732 7.57 -43.85 -34.74
C ALA A 732 6.11 -43.44 -35.02
N LYS A 733 5.31 -43.17 -33.98
CA LYS A 733 3.93 -42.65 -34.12
C LYS A 733 3.94 -41.18 -34.50
N ILE A 734 4.72 -40.35 -33.78
CA ILE A 734 4.88 -38.91 -34.00
C ILE A 734 5.33 -38.62 -35.44
N ASN A 735 6.35 -39.33 -35.93
CA ASN A 735 6.92 -39.13 -37.27
C ASN A 735 5.91 -39.30 -38.42
N LYS A 736 4.82 -40.07 -38.23
CA LYS A 736 3.76 -40.23 -39.24
C LYS A 736 2.97 -38.95 -39.47
N SER A 737 2.88 -38.09 -38.45
CA SER A 737 2.11 -36.84 -38.51
C SER A 737 2.94 -35.65 -38.99
N LEU A 738 4.27 -35.76 -39.00
CA LEU A 738 5.16 -34.62 -39.14
C LEU A 738 5.92 -34.59 -40.46
N ASN A 739 6.21 -33.37 -40.91
CA ASN A 739 7.10 -33.11 -42.03
C ASN A 739 8.56 -33.17 -41.58
N PHE A 740 8.90 -32.53 -40.46
CA PHE A 740 10.25 -32.48 -39.91
C PHE A 740 10.27 -32.13 -38.41
N PHE A 741 11.43 -32.29 -37.78
CA PHE A 741 11.70 -32.07 -36.36
C PHE A 741 12.75 -30.97 -36.19
N ASN A 742 12.39 -29.91 -35.47
CA ASN A 742 13.30 -28.84 -35.04
C ASN A 742 13.94 -29.27 -33.71
N ILE A 743 15.11 -29.92 -33.76
CA ILE A 743 15.79 -30.41 -32.55
C ILE A 743 16.55 -29.25 -31.91
N MET A 744 16.10 -28.82 -30.72
CA MET A 744 16.65 -27.66 -29.99
C MET A 744 18.03 -28.00 -29.41
N THR A 745 19.04 -28.04 -30.27
CA THR A 745 20.45 -28.34 -29.94
C THR A 745 21.18 -27.15 -29.33
N TYR A 746 20.45 -26.37 -28.54
CA TYR A 746 20.87 -25.26 -27.71
C TYR A 746 20.18 -25.42 -26.34
N ASP A 747 20.49 -24.55 -25.38
CA ASP A 747 20.04 -24.69 -23.99
C ASP A 747 20.41 -26.02 -23.32
N LEU A 748 21.46 -26.65 -23.85
CA LEU A 748 22.04 -27.90 -23.36
C LEU A 748 22.81 -27.71 -22.03
N MET A 749 23.00 -26.45 -21.62
CA MET A 749 23.29 -26.04 -20.25
C MET A 749 22.18 -25.09 -19.80
N ASN A 750 21.62 -25.33 -18.63
CA ASN A 750 20.65 -24.43 -18.02
C ASN A 750 20.83 -24.37 -16.49
N ARG A 751 19.96 -23.61 -15.81
CA ARG A 751 20.06 -23.37 -14.35
C ARG A 751 20.03 -24.64 -13.48
N ARG A 752 19.59 -25.78 -14.03
CA ARG A 752 19.57 -27.08 -13.35
C ARG A 752 20.94 -27.76 -13.32
N ASP A 753 21.89 -27.32 -14.14
CA ASP A 753 23.21 -27.94 -14.23
C ASP A 753 24.15 -27.43 -13.11
N VAL A 754 24.82 -28.36 -12.44
CA VAL A 754 25.74 -28.09 -11.32
C VAL A 754 27.19 -27.90 -11.75
N VAL A 755 27.46 -28.03 -13.05
CA VAL A 755 28.77 -27.83 -13.67
C VAL A 755 28.65 -27.12 -15.01
N THR A 756 29.67 -26.35 -15.40
CA THR A 756 29.73 -25.66 -16.69
C THR A 756 29.76 -26.64 -17.85
N LYS A 757 29.01 -26.31 -18.91
CA LYS A 757 28.96 -26.97 -20.22
C LYS A 757 28.72 -25.89 -21.26
N HIS A 758 29.03 -26.13 -22.53
CA HIS A 758 28.58 -25.21 -23.58
C HIS A 758 27.06 -25.32 -23.73
N HIS A 759 26.29 -24.24 -23.77
CA HIS A 759 24.83 -24.39 -23.95
C HIS A 759 24.45 -24.82 -25.38
N THR A 760 25.38 -24.66 -26.32
CA THR A 760 25.26 -25.00 -27.75
C THR A 760 26.58 -25.62 -28.24
N GLY A 761 27.20 -26.54 -27.50
CA GLY A 761 28.48 -27.15 -27.92
C GLY A 761 28.34 -28.18 -29.05
N LEU A 762 29.31 -28.27 -29.97
CA LEU A 762 29.33 -29.22 -31.08
C LEU A 762 29.10 -30.67 -30.63
N GLU A 763 29.86 -31.15 -29.63
CA GLU A 763 29.81 -32.54 -29.17
C GLU A 763 28.43 -32.90 -28.63
N ILE A 764 27.90 -32.06 -27.74
CA ILE A 764 26.60 -32.28 -27.10
C ILE A 764 25.44 -32.10 -28.09
N SER A 765 25.52 -31.17 -29.05
CA SER A 765 24.55 -31.04 -30.14
C SER A 765 24.54 -32.28 -31.04
N LEU A 766 25.72 -32.86 -31.33
CA LEU A 766 25.83 -34.14 -32.05
C LEU A 766 25.17 -35.28 -31.26
N GLY A 767 25.37 -35.32 -29.95
CA GLY A 767 24.68 -36.25 -29.04
C GLY A 767 23.16 -36.11 -29.12
N SER A 768 22.64 -34.88 -29.06
CA SER A 768 21.21 -34.59 -29.19
C SER A 768 20.63 -35.14 -30.51
N ILE A 769 21.26 -34.87 -31.65
CA ILE A 769 20.82 -35.38 -32.95
C ILE A 769 20.84 -36.91 -32.97
N ASN A 770 21.93 -37.53 -32.52
CA ASN A 770 22.08 -38.98 -32.54
C ASN A 770 21.02 -39.70 -31.69
N ASN A 771 20.53 -39.09 -30.61
CA ASN A 771 19.44 -39.67 -29.81
C ASN A 771 18.16 -39.85 -30.65
N TYR A 772 17.79 -38.86 -31.48
CA TYR A 772 16.62 -38.95 -32.35
C TYR A 772 16.83 -39.92 -33.52
N LEU A 773 18.02 -39.91 -34.15
CA LEU A 773 18.34 -40.83 -35.24
C LEU A 773 18.35 -42.30 -34.76
N THR A 774 18.96 -42.55 -33.59
CA THR A 774 18.98 -43.89 -32.96
C THR A 774 17.57 -44.37 -32.60
N ASN A 775 16.68 -43.44 -32.23
CA ASN A 775 15.28 -43.74 -31.97
C ASN A 775 14.40 -43.81 -33.25
N GLY A 776 15.01 -43.77 -34.44
CA GLY A 776 14.35 -44.10 -35.70
C GLY A 776 13.81 -42.91 -36.49
N ILE A 777 14.19 -41.67 -36.14
CA ILE A 777 13.88 -40.51 -36.98
C ILE A 777 14.79 -40.50 -38.21
N PRO A 778 14.24 -40.42 -39.44
CA PRO A 778 15.05 -40.30 -40.65
C PRO A 778 15.89 -39.03 -40.63
N PRO A 779 17.19 -39.07 -41.00
CA PRO A 779 18.04 -37.90 -41.01
C PRO A 779 17.47 -36.73 -41.82
N GLN A 780 16.80 -37.02 -42.93
CA GLN A 780 16.20 -36.03 -43.82
C GLN A 780 15.03 -35.25 -43.18
N LYS A 781 14.51 -35.72 -42.04
CA LYS A 781 13.49 -35.03 -41.24
C LYS A 781 14.04 -34.35 -39.99
N ALA A 782 15.29 -34.57 -39.63
CA ALA A 782 15.91 -33.97 -38.45
C ALA A 782 16.62 -32.66 -38.85
N LEU A 783 16.31 -31.57 -38.14
CA LEU A 783 16.93 -30.26 -38.32
C LEU A 783 17.78 -29.92 -37.10
N LEU A 784 19.01 -29.45 -37.35
CA LEU A 784 19.92 -28.96 -36.32
C LEU A 784 19.57 -27.52 -35.93
N GLY A 785 19.44 -27.26 -34.63
CA GLY A 785 19.11 -25.95 -34.07
C GLY A 785 20.32 -25.08 -33.72
N PHE A 786 20.24 -23.79 -34.02
CA PHE A 786 21.24 -22.79 -33.66
C PHE A 786 20.66 -21.71 -32.74
N ALA A 787 21.42 -21.31 -31.72
CA ALA A 787 21.08 -20.21 -30.84
C ALA A 787 21.68 -18.91 -31.37
N PHE A 788 20.84 -17.90 -31.61
CA PHE A 788 21.23 -16.52 -31.94
C PHE A 788 21.25 -15.63 -30.69
N TYR A 789 21.57 -16.25 -29.56
CA TYR A 789 21.73 -15.61 -28.27
C TYR A 789 22.89 -16.26 -27.53
N MET A 790 23.31 -15.62 -26.45
CA MET A 790 24.35 -16.13 -25.56
C MET A 790 23.81 -16.43 -24.17
N LYS A 791 24.54 -17.27 -23.43
CA LYS A 791 24.24 -17.56 -22.02
C LYS A 791 25.43 -17.30 -21.11
N TRP A 792 25.12 -16.92 -19.88
CA TRP A 792 26.08 -16.75 -18.80
C TRP A 792 25.62 -17.49 -17.54
N PHE A 793 26.59 -17.95 -16.74
CA PHE A 793 26.36 -18.74 -15.53
C PHE A 793 27.38 -18.37 -14.46
N LYS A 794 26.92 -18.16 -13.22
CA LYS A 794 27.83 -17.92 -12.08
C LYS A 794 28.47 -19.23 -11.62
N ILE A 795 29.77 -19.17 -11.37
CA ILE A 795 30.56 -20.31 -10.90
C ILE A 795 31.05 -20.10 -9.47
N VAL A 796 31.39 -21.21 -8.79
CA VAL A 796 32.02 -21.13 -7.47
C VAL A 796 33.36 -20.39 -7.58
N PRO A 797 33.64 -19.39 -6.72
CA PRO A 797 34.87 -18.61 -6.81
C PRO A 797 36.15 -19.43 -6.64
N GLY A 798 37.24 -18.95 -7.25
CA GLY A 798 38.57 -19.55 -7.14
C GLY A 798 38.80 -20.76 -8.05
N GLN A 799 37.90 -21.01 -9.00
CA GLN A 799 38.08 -22.01 -10.05
C GLN A 799 38.75 -21.38 -11.28
N SER A 800 39.51 -22.18 -12.02
CA SER A 800 40.22 -21.75 -13.23
C SER A 800 40.09 -22.80 -14.33
N SER A 801 40.05 -22.34 -15.59
CA SER A 801 39.85 -23.20 -16.78
C SER A 801 41.14 -23.82 -17.33
N LYS A 802 42.24 -23.87 -16.56
CA LYS A 802 43.57 -24.30 -17.03
C LYS A 802 43.60 -25.64 -17.79
N ASN A 803 42.66 -26.54 -17.50
CA ASN A 803 42.55 -27.84 -18.17
C ASN A 803 41.34 -27.96 -19.10
N SER A 804 40.18 -27.41 -18.72
CA SER A 804 38.96 -27.40 -19.54
C SER A 804 37.98 -26.33 -19.02
N PRO A 805 37.21 -25.66 -19.90
CA PRO A 805 36.13 -24.77 -19.49
C PRO A 805 34.86 -25.51 -19.03
N VAL A 806 34.75 -26.80 -19.37
CA VAL A 806 33.65 -27.69 -19.00
C VAL A 806 33.98 -28.37 -17.66
N GLY A 807 32.97 -28.57 -16.82
CA GLY A 807 33.10 -29.27 -15.54
C GLY A 807 33.39 -28.40 -14.32
N LEU A 808 33.45 -27.08 -14.46
CA LEU A 808 33.61 -26.15 -13.33
C LEU A 808 32.31 -26.06 -12.54
N LYS A 809 32.38 -26.09 -11.21
CA LYS A 809 31.19 -26.07 -10.35
C LYS A 809 30.44 -24.75 -10.48
N THR A 810 29.13 -24.80 -10.72
CA THR A 810 28.26 -23.63 -10.68
C THR A 810 27.87 -23.30 -9.24
N VAL A 811 27.44 -22.06 -8.99
CA VAL A 811 26.71 -21.76 -7.75
C VAL A 811 25.31 -22.40 -7.80
N LEU A 812 24.55 -22.32 -6.71
CA LEU A 812 23.14 -22.71 -6.76
C LEU A 812 22.37 -21.69 -7.63
N MET A 813 21.85 -22.13 -8.78
CA MET A 813 21.18 -21.26 -9.77
C MET A 813 19.66 -21.44 -9.84
N GLU A 814 19.15 -22.58 -9.37
CA GLU A 814 17.73 -22.89 -9.29
C GLU A 814 17.34 -23.14 -7.83
N ASP A 815 16.21 -22.60 -7.40
CA ASP A 815 15.67 -22.85 -6.08
C ASP A 815 15.34 -24.35 -5.92
N PRO A 816 15.92 -25.05 -4.92
CA PRO A 816 15.78 -26.51 -4.79
C PRO A 816 14.36 -27.00 -4.57
N THR A 817 13.48 -26.14 -4.03
CA THR A 817 12.10 -26.47 -3.66
C THR A 817 11.12 -26.06 -4.75
N THR A 818 11.24 -24.84 -5.25
CA THR A 818 10.28 -24.23 -6.16
C THR A 818 10.71 -24.29 -7.61
N GLY A 819 11.98 -24.51 -7.95
CA GLY A 819 12.44 -24.46 -9.34
C GLY A 819 12.60 -23.04 -9.92
N ALA A 820 12.39 -22.01 -9.10
CA ALA A 820 12.54 -20.62 -9.50
C ALA A 820 14.00 -20.27 -9.82
N ASP A 821 14.20 -19.36 -10.77
CA ASP A 821 15.52 -18.82 -11.10
C ASP A 821 16.04 -17.93 -9.97
N LEU A 822 17.26 -18.20 -9.50
CA LEU A 822 17.93 -17.43 -8.43
C LEU A 822 18.71 -16.22 -8.98
N GLY A 823 18.61 -15.92 -10.27
CA GLY A 823 19.29 -14.81 -10.93
C GLY A 823 20.81 -15.03 -11.02
N GLN A 824 21.24 -16.29 -11.02
CA GLN A 824 22.66 -16.69 -11.08
C GLN A 824 23.05 -17.26 -12.46
N ALA A 825 22.10 -17.28 -13.39
CA ALA A 825 22.31 -17.58 -14.80
C ALA A 825 21.43 -16.65 -15.62
N GLY A 826 21.72 -16.53 -16.91
CA GLY A 826 20.88 -15.73 -17.80
C GLY A 826 21.24 -15.89 -19.27
N ALA A 827 20.42 -15.25 -20.10
CA ALA A 827 20.58 -15.15 -21.54
C ALA A 827 20.18 -13.76 -22.02
N PHE A 828 20.78 -13.30 -23.11
CA PHE A 828 20.28 -12.15 -23.88
C PHE A 828 20.69 -12.30 -25.35
N SER A 829 19.89 -11.69 -26.22
CA SER A 829 20.14 -11.69 -27.66
C SER A 829 21.23 -10.70 -28.06
N TRP A 830 21.75 -10.81 -29.28
CA TRP A 830 22.67 -9.79 -29.82
C TRP A 830 21.99 -8.45 -30.10
N HIS A 831 20.67 -8.44 -30.21
CA HIS A 831 19.89 -7.23 -30.39
C HIS A 831 19.64 -6.46 -29.10
N ASP A 832 19.63 -7.15 -27.95
CA ASP A 832 19.36 -6.52 -26.66
C ASP A 832 20.59 -5.77 -26.13
N GLU A 833 20.35 -4.71 -25.37
CA GLU A 833 21.39 -4.11 -24.57
C GLU A 833 21.90 -5.09 -23.50
N VAL A 834 23.22 -5.11 -23.32
CA VAL A 834 23.85 -5.89 -22.25
C VAL A 834 23.47 -5.29 -20.90
N PRO A 835 22.95 -6.07 -19.94
CA PRO A 835 22.63 -5.57 -18.61
C PRO A 835 23.82 -4.86 -17.98
N ALA A 836 23.60 -3.67 -17.40
CA ALA A 836 24.67 -2.79 -16.90
C ALA A 836 25.66 -3.49 -15.94
N SER A 837 25.18 -4.43 -15.13
CA SER A 837 26.02 -5.23 -14.22
C SER A 837 26.94 -6.23 -14.92
N LEU A 838 26.64 -6.61 -16.15
CA LEU A 838 27.40 -7.58 -16.94
C LEU A 838 28.34 -6.93 -17.94
N VAL A 839 28.15 -5.64 -18.29
CA VAL A 839 28.96 -4.92 -19.30
C VAL A 839 30.47 -5.13 -19.13
N PRO A 840 31.07 -5.01 -17.93
CA PRO A 840 32.52 -5.22 -17.79
C PRO A 840 32.95 -6.64 -18.13
N SER A 841 32.17 -7.65 -17.71
CA SER A 841 32.45 -9.06 -17.96
C SER A 841 32.22 -9.43 -19.42
N PHE A 842 31.14 -8.91 -19.99
CA PHE A 842 30.78 -9.10 -21.39
C PHE A 842 31.84 -8.53 -22.34
N ASN A 843 32.33 -7.30 -22.10
CA ASN A 843 33.38 -6.72 -22.93
C ASN A 843 34.64 -7.58 -22.94
N ARG A 844 35.04 -8.11 -21.77
CA ARG A 844 36.14 -9.09 -21.70
C ARG A 844 35.80 -10.38 -22.44
N ALA A 845 34.57 -10.87 -22.36
CA ALA A 845 34.13 -12.06 -23.09
C ALA A 845 34.24 -11.88 -24.62
N MET A 846 33.86 -10.71 -25.14
CA MET A 846 33.97 -10.41 -26.56
C MET A 846 35.42 -10.22 -27.02
N GLU A 847 36.29 -9.65 -26.19
CA GLU A 847 37.71 -9.45 -26.51
C GLU A 847 38.56 -10.71 -26.36
N GLN A 848 38.27 -11.53 -25.36
CA GLN A 848 39.16 -12.62 -24.89
C GLN A 848 38.54 -14.01 -24.97
N GLY A 849 37.31 -14.12 -25.48
CA GLY A 849 36.64 -15.41 -25.66
C GLY A 849 37.44 -16.35 -26.56
N ARG A 850 37.28 -17.65 -26.32
CA ARG A 850 38.02 -18.71 -27.01
C ARG A 850 37.08 -19.82 -27.42
N TYR A 851 37.48 -20.53 -28.47
CA TYR A 851 36.83 -21.78 -28.85
C TYR A 851 37.44 -22.96 -28.08
N ASP A 852 36.59 -23.81 -27.53
CA ASP A 852 36.98 -25.10 -26.95
C ASP A 852 37.04 -26.15 -28.06
N ASP A 853 38.25 -26.54 -28.49
CA ASP A 853 38.41 -27.54 -29.56
C ASP A 853 38.09 -28.98 -29.12
N GLU A 854 37.97 -29.25 -27.81
CA GLU A 854 37.62 -30.58 -27.29
C GLU A 854 36.11 -30.82 -27.37
N HIS A 855 35.31 -29.91 -26.80
CA HIS A 855 33.84 -30.05 -26.74
C HIS A 855 33.10 -29.23 -27.82
N GLY A 856 33.82 -28.33 -28.51
CA GLY A 856 33.37 -27.57 -29.67
C GLY A 856 32.38 -26.44 -29.39
N GLY A 857 32.65 -25.58 -28.40
CA GLY A 857 31.83 -24.40 -28.08
C GLY A 857 32.67 -23.16 -27.78
N HIS A 858 32.13 -21.97 -28.09
CA HIS A 858 32.81 -20.71 -27.75
C HIS A 858 32.46 -20.32 -26.32
N TYR A 859 33.46 -19.85 -25.57
CA TYR A 859 33.30 -19.50 -24.17
C TYR A 859 34.23 -18.38 -23.72
N PHE A 860 33.92 -17.81 -22.56
CA PHE A 860 34.87 -17.02 -21.79
C PHE A 860 34.66 -17.29 -20.29
N LEU A 861 35.75 -17.51 -19.57
CA LEU A 861 35.71 -17.60 -18.12
C LEU A 861 36.23 -16.30 -17.52
N ASP A 862 35.32 -15.53 -16.94
CA ASP A 862 35.67 -14.35 -16.16
C ASP A 862 35.99 -14.78 -14.72
N GLU A 863 37.26 -15.05 -14.45
CA GLU A 863 37.74 -15.39 -13.10
C GLU A 863 37.58 -14.22 -12.10
N THR A 864 37.43 -12.98 -12.57
CA THR A 864 37.25 -11.80 -11.70
C THR A 864 35.81 -11.74 -11.19
N GLU A 865 34.84 -11.91 -12.10
CA GLU A 865 33.41 -11.84 -11.79
C GLU A 865 32.78 -13.21 -11.46
N ASN A 866 33.56 -14.28 -11.58
CA ASN A 866 33.14 -15.67 -11.45
C ASN A 866 31.98 -16.02 -12.39
N ILE A 867 32.09 -15.60 -13.66
CA ILE A 867 31.07 -15.81 -14.69
C ILE A 867 31.64 -16.67 -15.81
N PHE A 868 30.91 -17.71 -16.18
CA PHE A 868 31.15 -18.51 -17.38
C PHE A 868 30.19 -18.09 -18.48
N TRP A 869 30.73 -17.65 -19.61
CA TRP A 869 29.99 -17.29 -20.81
C TRP A 869 30.07 -18.41 -21.85
N SER A 870 28.98 -18.68 -22.56
CA SER A 870 28.93 -19.63 -23.67
C SER A 870 28.01 -19.14 -24.78
N TRP A 871 28.45 -19.24 -26.04
CA TRP A 871 27.68 -18.84 -27.22
C TRP A 871 28.20 -19.52 -28.49
N ASP A 872 27.46 -19.37 -29.59
CA ASP A 872 27.93 -19.73 -30.93
C ASP A 872 28.57 -18.53 -31.60
N THR A 873 29.70 -18.72 -32.30
CA THR A 873 30.28 -17.71 -33.21
C THR A 873 30.12 -18.15 -34.66
N PRO A 874 30.28 -17.25 -35.65
CA PRO A 874 30.37 -17.64 -37.06
C PRO A 874 31.37 -18.77 -37.34
N GLU A 875 32.48 -18.84 -36.60
CA GLU A 875 33.44 -19.94 -36.70
C GLU A 875 32.88 -21.26 -36.15
N ALA A 876 32.21 -21.23 -34.99
CA ALA A 876 31.56 -22.39 -34.40
C ALA A 876 30.52 -23.01 -35.35
N LEU A 877 29.72 -22.16 -36.01
CA LEU A 877 28.75 -22.58 -37.03
C LEU A 877 29.43 -23.32 -38.19
N ARG A 878 30.55 -22.79 -38.71
CA ARG A 878 31.32 -23.43 -39.80
C ARG A 878 31.92 -24.78 -39.39
N LYS A 879 32.19 -25.02 -38.11
CA LYS A 879 32.63 -26.33 -37.59
C LYS A 879 31.46 -27.31 -37.43
N LYS A 880 30.30 -26.84 -36.95
CA LYS A 880 29.08 -27.63 -36.73
C LYS A 880 28.45 -28.17 -38.01
N LEU A 881 28.31 -27.33 -39.02
CA LEU A 881 27.55 -27.67 -40.23
C LEU A 881 28.13 -28.89 -40.98
N PRO A 882 29.44 -28.96 -41.32
CA PRO A 882 29.99 -30.15 -41.96
C PRO A 882 29.98 -31.38 -41.04
N THR A 883 30.29 -31.18 -39.76
CA THR A 883 30.47 -32.27 -38.78
C THR A 883 29.16 -32.98 -38.45
N ILE A 884 28.05 -32.25 -38.45
CA ILE A 884 26.73 -32.78 -38.07
C ILE A 884 25.84 -32.88 -39.32
N VAL A 885 25.54 -31.77 -39.99
CA VAL A 885 24.56 -31.74 -41.09
C VAL A 885 25.03 -32.56 -42.28
N LYS A 886 26.26 -32.34 -42.76
CA LYS A 886 26.79 -33.07 -43.92
C LYS A 886 27.06 -34.53 -43.58
N LYS A 887 27.74 -34.79 -42.45
CA LYS A 887 28.12 -36.15 -42.03
C LYS A 887 26.93 -37.06 -41.78
N LEU A 888 25.86 -36.54 -41.17
CA LEU A 888 24.65 -37.31 -40.85
C LEU A 888 23.56 -37.17 -41.90
N GLU A 889 23.81 -36.42 -42.99
CA GLU A 889 22.85 -36.18 -44.07
C GLU A 889 21.51 -35.59 -43.59
N LEU A 890 21.59 -34.61 -42.68
CA LEU A 890 20.41 -33.99 -42.09
C LEU A 890 19.55 -33.24 -43.11
N GLY A 891 18.25 -33.16 -42.83
CA GLY A 891 17.25 -32.49 -43.66
C GLY A 891 17.55 -30.99 -43.83
N GLY A 892 17.96 -30.35 -42.74
CA GLY A 892 18.25 -28.93 -42.73
C GLY A 892 18.75 -28.42 -41.38
N VAL A 893 18.57 -27.11 -41.19
CA VAL A 893 18.91 -26.37 -39.97
C VAL A 893 17.78 -25.39 -39.65
N PHE A 894 17.67 -24.98 -38.40
CA PHE A 894 16.83 -23.87 -37.98
C PHE A 894 17.55 -23.04 -36.91
N ALA A 895 17.07 -21.83 -36.65
CA ALA A 895 17.68 -20.93 -35.66
C ALA A 895 16.60 -20.27 -34.78
N TRP A 896 16.93 -20.09 -33.50
CA TRP A 896 16.15 -19.33 -32.53
C TRP A 896 16.96 -18.12 -32.04
N GLY A 897 16.45 -16.89 -32.08
CA GLY A 897 15.39 -16.34 -32.94
C GLY A 897 15.98 -15.45 -34.05
N LEU A 898 15.30 -15.30 -35.20
CA LEU A 898 15.85 -14.51 -36.31
C LEU A 898 16.26 -13.09 -35.88
N GLY A 899 15.34 -12.36 -35.25
CA GLY A 899 15.59 -10.98 -34.82
C GLY A 899 16.57 -10.85 -33.65
N GLU A 900 16.93 -11.95 -32.98
CA GLU A 900 17.93 -11.95 -31.90
C GLU A 900 19.35 -11.70 -32.41
N ASP A 901 19.61 -11.89 -33.71
CA ASP A 901 20.90 -11.64 -34.36
C ASP A 901 21.02 -10.22 -34.97
N ALA A 902 19.99 -9.39 -34.80
CA ALA A 902 20.04 -7.99 -35.19
C ALA A 902 21.04 -7.19 -34.31
N PRO A 903 21.53 -6.02 -34.78
CA PRO A 903 21.36 -5.46 -36.11
C PRO A 903 22.39 -5.98 -37.13
N GLU A 904 23.35 -6.82 -36.71
CA GLU A 904 24.50 -7.19 -37.54
C GLU A 904 24.26 -8.43 -38.44
N TRP A 905 23.37 -9.32 -38.02
CA TRP A 905 22.99 -10.55 -38.72
C TRP A 905 24.18 -11.48 -38.99
N LYS A 906 25.15 -11.50 -38.05
CA LYS A 906 26.42 -12.22 -38.20
C LYS A 906 26.21 -13.73 -38.23
N HIS A 907 25.34 -14.24 -37.36
CA HIS A 907 25.07 -15.67 -37.25
C HIS A 907 24.22 -16.15 -38.43
N LEU A 908 23.22 -15.36 -38.86
CA LEU A 908 22.41 -15.65 -40.03
C LEU A 908 23.28 -15.77 -41.28
N LYS A 909 24.14 -14.79 -41.55
CA LYS A 909 25.07 -14.80 -42.69
C LYS A 909 25.99 -16.02 -42.66
N ALA A 910 26.52 -16.36 -41.48
CA ALA A 910 27.39 -17.52 -41.33
C ALA A 910 26.63 -18.84 -41.55
N LEU A 911 25.40 -18.92 -41.06
CA LEU A 911 24.54 -20.10 -41.18
C LEU A 911 24.14 -20.36 -42.63
N THR A 912 23.66 -19.34 -43.35
CA THR A 912 23.25 -19.49 -44.76
C THR A 912 24.42 -19.85 -45.66
N ALA A 913 25.56 -19.15 -45.52
CA ALA A 913 26.77 -19.46 -46.27
C ALA A 913 27.28 -20.88 -45.97
N GLY A 914 27.42 -21.22 -44.68
CA GLY A 914 27.95 -22.52 -44.27
C GLY A 914 27.03 -23.70 -44.62
N PHE A 915 25.71 -23.49 -44.61
CA PHE A 915 24.77 -24.54 -44.99
C PHE A 915 24.83 -24.83 -46.49
N GLY A 916 24.94 -23.79 -47.32
CA GLY A 916 25.14 -23.94 -48.77
C GLY A 916 26.42 -24.75 -49.09
N GLU A 917 27.53 -24.44 -48.41
CA GLU A 917 28.78 -25.21 -48.54
C GLU A 917 28.65 -26.66 -48.07
N ALA A 918 27.92 -26.90 -46.96
CA ALA A 918 27.74 -28.23 -46.38
C ALA A 918 26.88 -29.16 -47.24
N LYS A 919 25.86 -28.64 -47.94
CA LYS A 919 25.02 -29.40 -48.90
C LYS A 919 25.70 -29.59 -50.27
N GLY A 920 26.77 -28.85 -50.54
CA GLY A 920 27.61 -28.98 -51.73
C GLY A 920 27.34 -27.87 -52.74
N GLY A 921 28.35 -27.02 -52.98
CA GLY A 921 28.43 -26.23 -54.19
C GLY A 921 28.47 -27.14 -55.40
N ASN A 922 27.34 -27.31 -56.07
CA ASN A 922 27.27 -27.77 -57.43
C ASN A 922 26.08 -27.13 -58.13
N GLU A 923 26.40 -26.57 -59.29
CA GLU A 923 25.54 -25.86 -60.23
C GLU A 923 24.26 -26.64 -60.58
N GLY A 924 23.16 -25.90 -60.70
CA GLY A 924 22.03 -26.17 -61.60
C GLY A 924 21.29 -27.50 -61.45
N LYS A 925 20.10 -27.44 -60.83
CA LYS A 925 18.91 -28.17 -61.30
C LYS A 925 17.62 -27.51 -60.81
#